data_AF-A0A496PHG1-F1
#
_entry.id   AF-A0A496PHG1-F1
#
_cell.length_a   1.000
_cell.length_b   1.000
_cell.length_c   1.000
_cell.angle_alpha   90.00
_cell.angle_beta   90.00
_cell.angle_gamma   90.00
#
_symmetry.space_group_name_H-M   'P 1'
#
loop_
_entity.id
_entity.type
_entity.pdbx_description
1 polymer ?
#
loop_
_entity_poly.entity_id
_entity_poly.type
_entity_poly.pdbx_seq_one_letter_code
_entity_poly.pdbx_strand_id
1 'polypeptide(L)'
;MSRSQHPSRVRRLLALSTTAAVASLTLALGCTVPAQATSAPVSQDSQASAPALTDQSAALPGTSSTQAIADATLELPKGATVVSSANLSIPVTFTTTPNTPIKLKLVRVTDQSEVAGAQVSATAGADGKGTADVPAKSVEAGKYKIVDEGGLKQSGAITVTAPAAPGTEASPAPSNSAPATAAPSTTAPAQDKAAAEKKAAEAKKEAKKDERADGLDKYYPQLAKDLFDKDGNGTYKVTGPTAGGKSAGIVPKGLGSYYSQKVDFSSANCVALGYGAYAKKYEPTLKRPLECGYMIAPIDSKKPSTGDVAIGVMRIKASGKSKGSVMWNPGGPGASGMTLALVGALYQPELAKDFDMIGFDPRGTGSSMPFSQCSTDEQLDLDRATNSWGKPLDAAEKEQADITKRFAKDCFENTGKAFGLNGGARNTLMKHLGTWDAVGDLDMLRSVVGDKKLSYVGYSYGTRLGYVYAQKFQASAGRLVLDGVVDPGDAKAAAALKSLNASSNRYQDLNGKPVPAAKAGAKAADSEVNSEEQDNIAQGAGFQDTFEQFAKDCAAKGPADPAKQKTYGELWPKLFAKDGSFEGDTQLQGTKFECALGQSQDPKVLSTNSAKLLQTLETGGVNEGLPTAYERNLSFGDARTGFFQALYSEDLWGTLNVGLADLKAGADGTVMMSLADQYNDRDPQTGHYAPMLQAFTNIRCTDANNSANPAPDAHLRKLAKLYDEAAPFQAASQALGTPDYCQFWNFTGTLPQAEKLTKVPNVLVVSTSHDPATPYAAGPKLARMIDGTLLSVSGASHTSYNAEIKCVDDTVNNFLTSGVVPKDGDFGDKLKTPDTTKDDRGNTVTFPNLCKVKTFRDSDFVTSTTKAKAKDKVGFAVLHRDSEAKYTVSLTTGSGKGAAVKAVVNAQVAGMTTDNGGNHAGVFQVPAKTAPGQYMVVLKDARGAFVASRPLTVQKTAVPSKPKPPVVHKPKPKPKPVAQNSGENLSNTGSDSAGWIFGGAAAILVGAGALLVARRRKGEQN
;
A
#
# COMPACT_ATOMS: atom_id res chain seq x y z
N MET A 1 23.06 -19.40 58.75
CA MET A 1 23.25 -20.86 58.85
C MET A 1 24.14 -21.26 57.68
N SER A 2 25.43 -21.58 57.86
CA SER A 2 26.00 -22.83 58.44
C SER A 2 25.69 -24.04 57.54
N ARG A 3 26.63 -24.51 56.68
CA ARG A 3 27.83 -25.34 56.95
C ARG A 3 27.46 -26.74 57.46
N SER A 4 27.90 -27.82 56.81
CA SER A 4 29.30 -28.31 56.81
C SER A 4 29.75 -28.86 55.41
N GLN A 5 31.03 -28.99 55.00
CA GLN A 5 32.34 -29.28 55.65
C GLN A 5 32.50 -30.76 56.06
N HIS A 6 33.63 -31.49 55.89
CA HIS A 6 35.00 -31.22 55.38
C HIS A 6 35.81 -32.57 55.36
N PRO A 7 37.17 -32.67 55.36
CA PRO A 7 38.28 -31.84 54.81
C PRO A 7 39.46 -32.64 54.14
N SER A 8 40.51 -31.90 53.72
CA SER A 8 41.97 -32.20 53.92
C SER A 8 42.76 -33.05 52.89
N ARG A 9 44.08 -32.84 52.67
CA ARG A 9 45.04 -31.71 52.90
C ARG A 9 46.42 -32.03 52.21
N VAL A 10 47.17 -31.00 51.74
CA VAL A 10 48.67 -30.88 51.77
C VAL A 10 49.48 -31.83 50.82
N ARG A 11 50.66 -31.54 50.19
CA ARG A 11 51.71 -30.47 50.24
C ARG A 11 52.53 -30.32 48.91
N ARG A 12 53.05 -29.09 48.64
CA ARG A 12 54.34 -28.66 47.99
C ARG A 12 55.10 -29.51 46.93
N LEU A 13 55.51 -28.87 45.82
CA LEU A 13 56.91 -28.58 45.30
C LEU A 13 56.91 -28.36 43.75
N LEU A 14 57.98 -27.90 43.07
CA LEU A 14 58.63 -26.56 43.01
C LEU A 14 59.71 -26.54 41.89
N ALA A 15 59.55 -25.71 40.85
CA ALA A 15 60.53 -25.31 39.81
C ALA A 15 59.83 -24.26 38.87
N LEU A 16 60.34 -23.10 38.40
CA LEU A 16 61.68 -22.55 38.07
C LEU A 16 62.37 -23.24 36.87
N SER A 17 62.79 -22.56 35.79
CA SER A 17 62.76 -21.13 35.41
C SER A 17 62.83 -21.00 33.84
N THR A 18 63.17 -19.92 33.10
CA THR A 18 63.89 -18.64 33.34
C THR A 18 63.62 -17.59 32.21
N THR A 19 64.12 -16.36 32.42
CA THR A 19 64.61 -15.28 31.50
C THR A 19 64.88 -15.56 30.00
N ALA A 20 65.00 -14.59 29.07
CA ALA A 20 64.74 -13.12 28.93
C ALA A 20 65.05 -12.75 27.43
N ALA A 21 65.28 -11.54 26.89
CA ALA A 21 65.39 -10.13 27.33
C ALA A 21 65.04 -9.20 26.12
N VAL A 22 64.39 -8.02 26.22
CA VAL A 22 64.77 -6.66 26.70
C VAL A 22 65.75 -5.86 25.80
N ALA A 23 65.27 -4.75 25.21
CA ALA A 23 65.90 -3.40 25.11
C ALA A 23 65.20 -2.49 24.05
N SER A 24 65.38 -1.16 24.02
CA SER A 24 64.83 -0.11 24.92
C SER A 24 65.31 1.31 24.52
N LEU A 25 64.42 2.31 24.44
CA LEU A 25 64.64 3.77 24.73
C LEU A 25 63.25 4.50 24.67
N THR A 26 62.68 5.27 25.61
CA THR A 26 63.03 6.52 26.38
C THR A 26 63.24 7.79 25.54
N LEU A 27 62.78 9.02 25.90
CA LEU A 27 62.17 9.64 27.12
C LEU A 27 60.83 10.39 26.77
N ALA A 28 59.81 10.59 27.63
CA ALA A 28 59.61 11.37 28.89
C ALA A 28 59.48 12.91 28.68
N LEU A 29 58.69 13.75 29.42
CA LEU A 29 57.86 13.69 30.66
C LEU A 29 56.52 14.47 30.45
N GLY A 30 55.49 14.49 31.33
CA GLY A 30 55.19 13.77 32.58
C GLY A 30 54.14 14.48 33.49
N CYS A 31 53.67 13.81 34.56
CA CYS A 31 52.76 14.30 35.65
C CYS A 31 51.30 14.65 35.26
N THR A 32 50.25 14.47 36.09
CA THR A 32 50.08 13.92 37.47
C THR A 32 48.65 13.38 37.68
N VAL A 33 48.43 12.52 38.70
CA VAL A 33 47.14 11.86 39.08
C VAL A 33 47.16 11.73 40.63
N PRO A 34 46.09 12.07 41.41
CA PRO A 34 44.93 11.15 41.57
C PRO A 34 43.57 11.75 42.03
N ALA A 35 42.63 10.83 42.30
CA ALA A 35 41.43 10.89 43.15
C ALA A 35 40.05 10.97 42.46
N GLN A 36 39.03 10.42 43.16
CA GLN A 36 37.66 10.21 42.71
C GLN A 36 36.71 11.24 43.36
N ALA A 37 35.61 11.62 42.69
CA ALA A 37 34.22 11.41 43.16
C ALA A 37 33.18 12.26 42.39
N THR A 38 31.90 11.87 42.53
CA THR A 38 30.68 12.60 42.14
C THR A 38 30.40 12.75 40.63
N SER A 39 29.21 13.26 40.29
CA SER A 39 28.44 12.82 39.13
C SER A 39 27.45 13.86 38.58
N ALA A 40 27.02 13.64 37.33
CA ALA A 40 25.98 14.34 36.56
C ALA A 40 26.37 15.69 35.91
N PRO A 41 25.67 16.11 34.83
CA PRO A 41 24.91 15.34 33.83
C PRO A 41 25.50 15.49 32.41
N VAL A 42 25.16 14.57 31.50
CA VAL A 42 25.42 14.73 30.05
C VAL A 42 24.17 15.27 29.37
N SER A 43 24.34 16.29 28.52
CA SER A 43 23.26 16.94 27.76
C SER A 43 22.58 16.00 26.77
N GLN A 44 21.25 15.92 26.80
CA GLN A 44 20.44 15.25 25.79
C GLN A 44 20.12 16.23 24.64
N ASP A 45 20.85 16.14 23.53
CA ASP A 45 20.57 16.89 22.29
C ASP A 45 20.57 15.94 21.07
N SER A 46 19.69 14.93 21.12
CA SER A 46 19.42 14.02 19.99
C SER A 46 18.07 13.30 20.14
N GLN A 47 16.99 14.07 20.30
CA GLN A 47 15.62 13.54 20.19
C GLN A 47 14.80 14.40 19.24
N ALA A 48 14.58 13.89 18.04
CA ALA A 48 13.65 14.41 17.06
C ALA A 48 12.90 13.21 16.48
N SER A 49 11.68 12.98 16.97
CA SER A 49 10.85 11.88 16.47
C SER A 49 10.34 12.17 15.05
N ALA A 50 10.02 11.11 14.33
CA ALA A 50 9.45 11.17 13.00
C ALA A 50 8.12 11.97 12.95
N PRO A 51 7.98 12.95 12.04
CA PRO A 51 6.70 13.21 11.42
C PRO A 51 6.41 12.13 10.37
N ALA A 52 5.13 11.81 10.17
CA ALA A 52 4.71 10.92 9.09
C ALA A 52 5.08 11.54 7.73
N LEU A 53 6.01 10.92 6.99
CA LEU A 53 6.44 11.38 5.66
C LEU A 53 5.46 10.92 4.55
N THR A 54 4.16 11.11 4.80
CA THR A 54 3.17 11.46 3.77
C THR A 54 3.21 12.96 3.43
N ASP A 55 4.05 13.74 4.14
CA ASP A 55 4.46 15.13 3.84
C ASP A 55 5.09 15.27 2.43
N GLN A 56 4.23 15.29 1.40
CA GLN A 56 4.56 15.74 0.03
C GLN A 56 4.52 17.26 -0.14
N SER A 57 3.91 17.99 0.81
CA SER A 57 3.71 19.44 0.75
C SER A 57 4.87 20.28 1.33
N ALA A 58 6.00 19.66 1.70
CA ALA A 58 7.21 20.29 2.24
C ALA A 58 8.00 21.22 1.29
N ALA A 59 7.34 22.20 0.67
CA ALA A 59 7.98 23.48 0.40
C ALA A 59 8.45 24.10 1.74
N LEU A 60 9.64 24.71 1.76
CA LEU A 60 10.19 25.26 3.00
C LEU A 60 9.41 26.51 3.47
N PRO A 61 9.26 26.74 4.79
CA PRO A 61 8.67 27.96 5.32
C PRO A 61 9.63 29.15 5.10
N GLY A 62 9.50 29.81 3.96
CA GLY A 62 10.07 31.12 3.70
C GLY A 62 8.94 32.15 3.63
N THR A 63 8.87 33.05 4.64
CA THR A 63 8.06 34.29 4.70
C THR A 63 6.81 34.27 3.81
N SER A 64 5.67 33.86 4.36
CA SER A 64 4.49 33.55 3.54
C SER A 64 4.06 34.73 2.66
N SER A 65 3.59 34.42 1.45
CA SER A 65 2.93 35.40 0.59
C SER A 65 1.76 36.06 1.33
N THR A 66 1.06 35.33 2.19
CA THR A 66 0.03 35.86 3.10
C THR A 66 0.55 36.95 4.05
N GLN A 67 1.78 36.89 4.58
CA GLN A 67 2.37 38.01 5.34
C GLN A 67 2.66 39.22 4.45
N ALA A 68 3.27 39.01 3.27
CA ALA A 68 3.53 40.10 2.32
C ALA A 68 2.24 40.76 1.79
N ILE A 69 1.16 39.99 1.67
CA ILE A 69 -0.18 40.46 1.27
C ILE A 69 -0.92 41.12 2.44
N ALA A 70 -0.75 40.65 3.68
CA ALA A 70 -1.39 41.21 4.87
C ALA A 70 -1.07 42.70 5.05
N ASP A 71 0.18 43.11 4.84
CA ASP A 71 0.64 44.48 5.10
C ASP A 71 0.34 45.49 3.98
N ALA A 72 -0.21 45.08 2.82
CA ALA A 72 -0.48 45.97 1.67
C ALA A 72 -1.93 46.51 1.65
N THR A 73 -2.14 47.82 1.81
CA THR A 73 -3.46 48.47 1.69
C THR A 73 -3.62 49.15 0.32
N LEU A 74 -4.64 48.75 -0.45
CA LEU A 74 -4.81 49.12 -1.86
C LEU A 74 -5.67 50.39 -2.02
N GLU A 75 -5.10 51.54 -1.66
CA GLU A 75 -5.80 52.84 -1.72
C GLU A 75 -5.79 53.49 -3.12
N LEU A 76 -6.88 54.21 -3.42
CA LEU A 76 -7.04 55.04 -4.61
C LEU A 76 -7.49 56.47 -4.23
N PRO A 77 -7.15 57.50 -5.02
CA PRO A 77 -7.69 58.85 -4.84
C PRO A 77 -9.23 58.86 -4.88
N LYS A 78 -9.87 59.30 -3.79
CA LYS A 78 -11.34 59.39 -3.70
C LYS A 78 -11.88 60.31 -4.81
N GLY A 79 -12.77 59.77 -5.64
CA GLY A 79 -13.45 60.52 -6.71
C GLY A 79 -12.85 60.36 -8.11
N ALA A 80 -11.87 59.46 -8.30
CA ALA A 80 -11.31 59.16 -9.62
C ALA A 80 -12.42 58.85 -10.67
N THR A 81 -12.56 59.76 -11.63
CA THR A 81 -13.49 59.68 -12.75
C THR A 81 -12.68 59.74 -14.03
N VAL A 82 -12.81 58.76 -14.92
CA VAL A 82 -11.92 58.65 -16.09
C VAL A 82 -12.70 58.38 -17.37
N VAL A 83 -12.29 59.04 -18.45
CA VAL A 83 -12.93 58.96 -19.77
C VAL A 83 -12.33 57.81 -20.58
N SER A 84 -13.18 56.97 -21.19
CA SER A 84 -12.76 55.70 -21.83
C SER A 84 -12.01 55.84 -23.18
N SER A 85 -11.30 56.95 -23.41
CA SER A 85 -10.65 57.28 -24.70
C SER A 85 -9.13 57.13 -24.72
N ALA A 86 -8.51 56.71 -23.62
CA ALA A 86 -7.06 56.48 -23.51
C ALA A 86 -6.78 55.19 -22.71
N ASN A 87 -5.57 54.63 -22.85
CA ASN A 87 -5.11 53.55 -21.98
C ASN A 87 -5.08 54.05 -20.53
N LEU A 88 -5.58 53.23 -19.62
CA LEU A 88 -6.02 53.65 -18.30
C LEU A 88 -4.95 53.32 -17.25
N SER A 89 -3.95 54.19 -17.08
CA SER A 89 -2.93 54.06 -16.03
C SER A 89 -3.44 54.59 -14.70
N ILE A 90 -3.86 53.70 -13.79
CA ILE A 90 -4.36 54.05 -12.46
C ILE A 90 -3.19 54.01 -11.45
N PRO A 91 -2.93 55.08 -10.67
CA PRO A 91 -1.91 55.04 -9.62
C PRO A 91 -2.39 54.21 -8.43
N VAL A 92 -1.53 53.30 -7.93
CA VAL A 92 -1.78 52.45 -6.77
C VAL A 92 -0.66 52.65 -5.75
N THR A 93 -1.00 52.65 -4.46
CA THR A 93 -0.02 52.75 -3.37
C THR A 93 0.01 51.44 -2.59
N PHE A 94 1.20 51.00 -2.19
CA PHE A 94 1.46 49.84 -1.35
C PHE A 94 2.13 50.30 -0.06
N THR A 95 1.64 49.83 1.08
CA THR A 95 2.17 50.18 2.42
C THR A 95 3.44 49.41 2.81
N THR A 96 3.80 48.38 2.05
CA THR A 96 5.08 47.64 2.12
C THR A 96 5.58 47.33 0.70
N THR A 97 6.89 47.20 0.51
CA THR A 97 7.51 46.96 -0.80
C THR A 97 7.56 45.45 -1.11
N PRO A 98 6.81 44.92 -2.10
CA PRO A 98 6.83 43.49 -2.43
C PRO A 98 8.05 43.14 -3.28
N ASN A 99 8.75 42.05 -2.95
CA ASN A 99 9.88 41.53 -3.75
C ASN A 99 9.46 40.76 -5.02
N THR A 100 8.17 40.79 -5.37
CA THR A 100 7.57 40.03 -6.48
C THR A 100 6.42 40.84 -7.11
N PRO A 101 6.23 40.86 -8.44
CA PRO A 101 5.11 41.56 -9.07
C PRO A 101 3.75 41.04 -8.59
N ILE A 102 2.82 41.95 -8.28
CA ILE A 102 1.45 41.61 -7.88
C ILE A 102 0.54 41.72 -9.11
N LYS A 103 -0.20 40.63 -9.40
CA LYS A 103 -1.31 40.65 -10.35
C LYS A 103 -2.56 41.16 -9.66
N LEU A 104 -3.30 42.04 -10.34
CA LEU A 104 -4.62 42.51 -9.90
C LEU A 104 -5.63 42.35 -11.05
N LYS A 105 -6.91 42.36 -10.69
CA LYS A 105 -8.06 42.20 -11.58
C LYS A 105 -8.95 43.45 -11.54
N LEU A 106 -9.59 43.77 -12.66
CA LEU A 106 -10.62 44.81 -12.72
C LEU A 106 -12.02 44.18 -12.72
N VAL A 107 -12.86 44.56 -11.77
CA VAL A 107 -14.17 43.94 -11.51
C VAL A 107 -15.29 44.98 -11.58
N ARG A 108 -16.41 44.66 -12.25
CA ARG A 108 -17.62 45.51 -12.28
C ARG A 108 -18.32 45.50 -10.93
N VAL A 109 -18.65 46.69 -10.40
CA VAL A 109 -19.35 46.82 -9.11
C VAL A 109 -20.80 46.32 -9.18
N THR A 110 -21.43 46.35 -10.36
CA THR A 110 -22.84 46.01 -10.58
C THR A 110 -23.16 44.52 -10.51
N ASP A 111 -22.23 43.68 -10.96
CA ASP A 111 -22.47 42.26 -11.25
C ASP A 111 -21.28 41.36 -10.86
N GLN A 112 -20.21 41.95 -10.29
CA GLN A 112 -18.95 41.29 -9.91
C GLN A 112 -18.23 40.56 -11.06
N SER A 113 -18.53 40.85 -12.32
CA SER A 113 -17.81 40.26 -13.45
C SER A 113 -16.40 40.85 -13.62
N GLU A 114 -15.44 39.96 -13.91
CA GLU A 114 -14.07 40.32 -14.26
C GLU A 114 -13.99 40.84 -15.70
N VAL A 115 -13.24 41.92 -15.91
CA VAL A 115 -13.06 42.52 -17.24
C VAL A 115 -11.98 41.76 -18.01
N ALA A 116 -12.40 40.91 -18.93
CA ALA A 116 -11.50 40.11 -19.75
C ALA A 116 -10.42 40.96 -20.47
N GLY A 117 -9.16 40.55 -20.32
CA GLY A 117 -8.00 41.26 -20.88
C GLY A 117 -7.49 42.46 -20.07
N ALA A 118 -8.13 42.82 -18.95
CA ALA A 118 -7.63 43.83 -18.02
C ALA A 118 -6.58 43.25 -17.05
N GLN A 119 -5.45 42.75 -17.58
CA GLN A 119 -4.32 42.32 -16.75
C GLN A 119 -3.63 43.54 -16.13
N VAL A 120 -3.90 43.80 -14.85
CA VAL A 120 -3.19 44.81 -14.09
C VAL A 120 -1.91 44.20 -13.49
N SER A 121 -0.75 44.65 -13.96
CA SER A 121 0.56 44.30 -13.42
C SER A 121 1.16 45.48 -12.64
N ALA A 122 1.20 45.37 -11.32
CA ALA A 122 1.82 46.38 -10.48
C ALA A 122 3.29 46.04 -10.19
N THR A 123 4.21 46.92 -10.60
CA THR A 123 5.61 46.91 -10.17
C THR A 123 5.79 48.00 -9.12
N ALA A 124 6.22 47.64 -7.90
CA ALA A 124 6.46 48.61 -6.86
C ALA A 124 7.80 49.34 -7.08
N GLY A 125 7.75 50.68 -7.12
CA GLY A 125 8.93 51.51 -6.93
C GLY A 125 9.47 51.40 -5.50
N ALA A 126 10.71 51.86 -5.29
CA ALA A 126 11.33 51.89 -3.96
C ALA A 126 10.63 52.84 -2.96
N ASP A 127 9.62 53.58 -3.41
CA ASP A 127 8.75 54.47 -2.64
C ASP A 127 7.34 53.92 -2.40
N GLY A 128 7.11 52.63 -2.71
CA GLY A 128 5.84 51.94 -2.50
C GLY A 128 4.73 52.28 -3.52
N LYS A 129 5.04 52.97 -4.62
CA LYS A 129 4.04 53.30 -5.66
C LYS A 129 4.13 52.36 -6.86
N GLY A 130 3.00 52.11 -7.51
CA GLY A 130 2.92 51.42 -8.79
C GLY A 130 1.79 51.97 -9.67
N THR A 131 1.73 51.52 -10.92
CA THR A 131 0.64 51.81 -11.86
C THR A 131 -0.11 50.54 -12.22
N ALA A 132 -1.39 50.70 -12.53
CA ALA A 132 -2.29 49.66 -12.98
C ALA A 132 -2.85 50.04 -14.34
N ASP A 133 -2.31 49.43 -15.40
CA ASP A 133 -2.62 49.78 -16.79
C ASP A 133 -3.74 48.90 -17.35
N VAL A 134 -4.86 49.52 -17.78
CA VAL A 134 -5.97 48.79 -18.42
C VAL A 134 -6.15 49.23 -19.89
N PRO A 135 -6.25 48.29 -20.85
CA PRO A 135 -6.48 48.63 -22.26
C PRO A 135 -7.81 49.35 -22.49
N ALA A 136 -7.77 50.48 -23.21
CA ALA A 136 -8.94 51.34 -23.42
C ALA A 136 -10.16 50.64 -24.08
N LYS A 137 -9.92 49.55 -24.83
CA LYS A 137 -10.96 48.81 -25.56
C LYS A 137 -11.70 47.77 -24.72
N SER A 138 -11.30 47.53 -23.47
CA SER A 138 -11.89 46.48 -22.62
C SER A 138 -12.93 47.00 -21.62
N VAL A 139 -13.05 48.31 -21.43
CA VAL A 139 -13.82 48.90 -20.31
C VAL A 139 -14.97 49.77 -20.82
N GLU A 140 -16.20 49.40 -20.44
CA GLU A 140 -17.42 50.17 -20.74
C GLU A 140 -17.62 51.30 -19.72
N ALA A 141 -18.59 52.19 -19.96
CA ALA A 141 -19.00 53.18 -18.97
C ALA A 141 -19.71 52.49 -17.79
N GLY A 142 -19.22 52.69 -16.56
CA GLY A 142 -19.68 51.95 -15.39
C GLY A 142 -18.88 52.22 -14.12
N LYS A 143 -19.19 51.47 -13.05
CA LYS A 143 -18.42 51.51 -11.79
C LYS A 143 -17.61 50.23 -11.63
N TYR A 144 -16.33 50.40 -11.28
CA TYR A 144 -15.35 49.32 -11.20
C TYR A 144 -14.56 49.36 -9.89
N LYS A 145 -13.99 48.22 -9.51
CA LYS A 145 -12.99 48.07 -8.44
C LYS A 145 -11.76 47.35 -8.98
N ILE A 146 -10.60 47.66 -8.42
CA ILE A 146 -9.42 46.80 -8.51
C ILE A 146 -9.49 45.81 -7.33
N VAL A 147 -9.20 44.54 -7.61
CA VAL A 147 -9.20 43.43 -6.66
C VAL A 147 -7.92 42.61 -6.85
N ASP A 148 -7.38 42.00 -5.81
CA ASP A 148 -6.25 41.06 -5.91
C ASP A 148 -6.66 39.70 -6.50
N GLU A 149 -5.70 38.89 -6.96
CA GLU A 149 -5.98 37.60 -7.60
C GLU A 149 -6.72 36.61 -6.67
N GLY A 150 -6.62 36.78 -5.34
CA GLY A 150 -7.32 36.01 -4.31
C GLY A 150 -8.58 36.67 -3.71
N GLY A 151 -9.01 37.84 -4.19
CA GLY A 151 -10.27 38.47 -3.77
C GLY A 151 -10.30 39.14 -2.38
N LEU A 152 -9.23 39.01 -1.58
CA LEU A 152 -9.16 39.41 -0.17
C LEU A 152 -9.14 40.93 0.05
N LYS A 153 -8.69 41.71 -0.94
CA LYS A 153 -8.52 43.17 -0.83
C LYS A 153 -9.07 43.90 -2.06
N GLN A 154 -9.86 44.94 -1.81
CA GLN A 154 -10.59 45.67 -2.84
C GLN A 154 -10.36 47.17 -2.74
N SER A 155 -10.23 47.84 -3.88
CA SER A 155 -10.14 49.30 -3.94
C SER A 155 -11.48 50.00 -3.65
N GLY A 156 -11.40 51.32 -3.46
CA GLY A 156 -12.57 52.21 -3.65
C GLY A 156 -13.10 52.11 -5.08
N ALA A 157 -14.39 52.43 -5.27
CA ALA A 157 -15.04 52.34 -6.58
C ALA A 157 -14.63 53.50 -7.52
N ILE A 158 -14.10 53.15 -8.69
CA ILE A 158 -13.77 54.05 -9.82
C ILE A 158 -15.02 54.22 -10.68
N THR A 159 -15.25 55.41 -11.26
CA THR A 159 -16.30 55.61 -12.27
C THR A 159 -15.68 55.89 -13.64
N VAL A 160 -16.00 55.05 -14.63
CA VAL A 160 -15.60 55.23 -16.03
C VAL A 160 -16.76 55.87 -16.79
N THR A 161 -16.49 56.96 -17.49
CA THR A 161 -17.48 57.73 -18.27
C THR A 161 -17.22 57.61 -19.76
N ALA A 162 -18.31 57.55 -20.54
CA ALA A 162 -18.22 57.58 -21.99
C ALA A 162 -17.70 58.95 -22.48
N PRO A 163 -16.99 59.02 -23.63
CA PRO A 163 -16.55 60.29 -24.20
C PRO A 163 -17.74 61.15 -24.64
N ALA A 164 -17.64 62.47 -24.47
CA ALA A 164 -18.61 63.39 -25.02
C ALA A 164 -18.54 63.39 -26.57
N ALA A 165 -19.69 63.34 -27.22
CA ALA A 165 -19.77 63.38 -28.69
C ALA A 165 -19.38 64.77 -29.24
N PRO A 166 -18.63 64.86 -30.36
CA PRO A 166 -18.40 66.12 -31.05
C PRO A 166 -19.69 66.77 -31.57
N GLY A 167 -19.71 68.10 -31.64
CA GLY A 167 -20.87 68.89 -32.09
C GLY A 167 -21.15 68.77 -33.61
N THR A 168 -22.37 69.15 -34.00
CA THR A 168 -22.91 68.94 -35.35
C THR A 168 -22.88 70.18 -36.25
N GLU A 169 -22.28 70.05 -37.43
CA GLU A 169 -22.56 70.80 -38.66
C GLU A 169 -22.34 69.84 -39.86
N ALA A 170 -23.09 69.82 -40.96
CA ALA A 170 -24.40 70.42 -41.27
C ALA A 170 -25.13 69.52 -42.31
N SER A 171 -26.43 69.77 -42.56
CA SER A 171 -27.25 68.99 -43.52
C SER A 171 -27.28 69.64 -44.92
N PRO A 172 -27.67 68.91 -45.99
CA PRO A 172 -29.10 68.81 -46.32
C PRO A 172 -29.62 67.41 -46.73
N ALA A 173 -30.95 67.26 -46.68
CA ALA A 173 -31.76 66.10 -47.05
C ALA A 173 -32.23 66.20 -48.54
N PRO A 174 -33.29 65.51 -49.06
CA PRO A 174 -34.12 64.44 -48.49
C PRO A 174 -34.49 63.28 -49.45
N SER A 175 -35.21 62.26 -48.96
CA SER A 175 -36.55 61.88 -49.51
C SER A 175 -37.21 60.71 -48.75
N ASN A 176 -38.53 60.84 -48.57
CA ASN A 176 -39.64 59.86 -48.71
C ASN A 176 -39.43 58.36 -48.33
N SER A 177 -40.39 57.67 -47.70
CA SER A 177 -41.77 58.03 -47.33
C SER A 177 -42.39 57.07 -46.30
N ALA A 178 -43.35 57.58 -45.52
CA ALA A 178 -44.33 56.82 -44.70
C ALA A 178 -45.48 56.27 -45.62
N PRO A 179 -46.50 55.49 -45.15
CA PRO A 179 -46.94 55.30 -43.75
C PRO A 179 -47.47 53.90 -43.32
N ALA A 180 -47.90 53.82 -42.04
CA ALA A 180 -48.95 52.94 -41.49
C ALA A 180 -48.65 51.41 -41.41
N THR A 181 -49.15 50.62 -40.45
CA THR A 181 -49.94 50.89 -39.20
C THR A 181 -49.82 49.72 -38.21
N ALA A 182 -50.25 49.95 -36.96
CA ALA A 182 -50.70 48.96 -35.95
C ALA A 182 -49.68 47.99 -35.32
N ALA A 183 -49.63 48.03 -33.97
CA ALA A 183 -49.34 46.87 -33.11
C ALA A 183 -50.70 46.22 -32.71
N PRO A 184 -50.77 44.97 -32.18
CA PRO A 184 -50.27 44.68 -30.82
C PRO A 184 -49.76 43.23 -30.57
N SER A 185 -49.54 42.93 -29.27
CA SER A 185 -49.49 41.61 -28.60
C SER A 185 -48.29 40.66 -28.82
N THR A 186 -47.37 40.71 -27.85
CA THR A 186 -46.99 39.64 -26.88
C THR A 186 -46.87 38.15 -27.26
N THR A 187 -45.98 37.49 -26.50
CA THR A 187 -45.82 36.03 -26.24
C THR A 187 -45.25 35.13 -27.36
N ALA A 188 -44.03 34.65 -27.11
CA ALA A 188 -43.45 33.42 -27.64
C ALA A 188 -43.00 32.51 -26.47
N PRO A 189 -42.91 31.17 -26.62
CA PRO A 189 -42.88 30.26 -25.47
C PRO A 189 -41.50 30.09 -24.81
N ALA A 190 -41.50 29.73 -23.52
CA ALA A 190 -40.27 29.48 -22.75
C ALA A 190 -39.46 28.26 -23.21
N GLN A 191 -40.01 27.41 -24.08
CA GLN A 191 -39.37 26.17 -24.54
C GLN A 191 -38.14 26.41 -25.41
N ASP A 192 -38.13 27.46 -26.26
CA ASP A 192 -36.98 27.75 -27.13
C ASP A 192 -35.76 28.26 -26.35
N LYS A 193 -35.97 28.98 -25.24
CA LYS A 193 -34.88 29.34 -24.31
C LYS A 193 -34.26 28.11 -23.68
N ALA A 194 -35.08 27.21 -23.12
CA ALA A 194 -34.59 25.97 -22.52
C ALA A 194 -33.86 25.08 -23.55
N ALA A 195 -34.32 25.04 -24.80
CA ALA A 195 -33.65 24.32 -25.89
C ALA A 195 -32.31 24.97 -26.29
N ALA A 196 -32.23 26.32 -26.34
CA ALA A 196 -31.01 27.05 -26.62
C ALA A 196 -29.99 26.94 -25.47
N GLU A 197 -30.42 27.06 -24.22
CA GLU A 197 -29.59 26.89 -23.02
C GLU A 197 -29.08 25.44 -22.92
N LYS A 198 -29.93 24.44 -23.23
CA LYS A 198 -29.51 23.03 -23.29
C LYS A 198 -28.49 22.79 -24.40
N LYS A 199 -28.69 23.33 -25.61
CA LYS A 199 -27.69 23.28 -26.68
C LYS A 199 -26.40 24.01 -26.33
N ALA A 200 -26.47 25.13 -25.60
CA ALA A 200 -25.27 25.84 -25.13
C ALA A 200 -24.53 25.06 -24.03
N ALA A 201 -25.25 24.36 -23.15
CA ALA A 201 -24.67 23.45 -22.15
C ALA A 201 -24.09 22.18 -22.78
N GLU A 202 -24.73 21.64 -23.82
CA GLU A 202 -24.22 20.52 -24.61
C GLU A 202 -22.98 20.95 -25.42
N ALA A 203 -22.99 22.09 -26.10
CA ALA A 203 -21.81 22.65 -26.77
C ALA A 203 -20.65 22.96 -25.80
N LYS A 204 -20.94 23.46 -24.58
CA LYS A 204 -19.92 23.63 -23.53
C LYS A 204 -19.41 22.28 -23.00
N LYS A 205 -20.24 21.24 -22.92
CA LYS A 205 -19.80 19.86 -22.62
C LYS A 205 -19.00 19.24 -23.75
N GLU A 206 -19.26 19.62 -25.00
CA GLU A 206 -18.53 19.19 -26.19
C GLU A 206 -17.13 19.83 -26.23
N ALA A 207 -17.04 21.14 -25.98
CA ALA A 207 -15.76 21.84 -25.82
C ALA A 207 -14.94 21.28 -24.64
N LYS A 208 -15.58 21.05 -23.48
CA LYS A 208 -15.00 20.35 -22.32
C LYS A 208 -14.79 18.83 -22.52
N LYS A 209 -14.60 18.34 -23.74
CA LYS A 209 -14.08 16.98 -24.00
C LYS A 209 -12.58 16.98 -24.28
N ASP A 210 -12.06 17.99 -24.97
CA ASP A 210 -10.63 18.04 -25.30
C ASP A 210 -9.79 18.54 -24.12
N GLU A 211 -10.27 19.57 -23.37
CA GLU A 211 -9.68 20.23 -22.18
C GLU A 211 -9.36 19.30 -20.95
N ARG A 212 -9.39 17.97 -21.09
CA ARG A 212 -9.26 17.00 -19.99
C ARG A 212 -7.87 16.35 -19.83
N ALA A 213 -6.88 16.75 -20.61
CA ALA A 213 -5.56 16.08 -20.59
C ALA A 213 -4.37 17.02 -20.88
N ASP A 214 -4.60 17.99 -21.76
CA ASP A 214 -3.87 19.23 -22.01
C ASP A 214 -3.85 20.22 -20.82
N GLY A 215 -4.63 19.95 -19.76
CA GLY A 215 -4.56 20.68 -18.49
C GLY A 215 -3.71 20.02 -17.40
N LEU A 216 -3.15 18.82 -17.65
CA LEU A 216 -2.46 17.99 -16.64
C LEU A 216 -0.98 17.73 -16.94
N ASP A 217 -0.52 18.04 -18.16
CA ASP A 217 0.89 18.10 -18.55
C ASP A 217 1.67 19.16 -17.77
N LYS A 218 1.02 20.24 -17.34
CA LYS A 218 1.58 21.29 -16.48
C LYS A 218 2.28 20.70 -15.25
N TYR A 219 1.72 19.65 -14.65
CA TYR A 219 2.26 18.95 -13.47
C TYR A 219 3.36 17.94 -13.75
N TYR A 220 3.62 17.56 -15.02
CA TYR A 220 4.67 16.59 -15.31
C TYR A 220 6.03 17.17 -14.89
N PRO A 221 6.87 16.43 -14.15
CA PRO A 221 8.20 16.90 -13.78
C PRO A 221 9.07 17.19 -15.01
N GLN A 222 10.06 18.06 -14.89
CA GLN A 222 10.92 18.43 -16.02
C GLN A 222 11.60 17.20 -16.64
N LEU A 223 12.07 16.22 -15.85
CA LEU A 223 12.70 15.01 -16.41
C LEU A 223 11.70 14.12 -17.20
N ALA A 224 10.41 14.19 -16.89
CA ALA A 224 9.36 13.56 -17.69
C ALA A 224 9.03 14.37 -18.95
N LYS A 225 9.10 15.70 -18.86
CA LYS A 225 9.06 16.59 -20.02
C LYS A 225 10.31 16.42 -20.91
N ASP A 226 11.45 16.00 -20.38
CA ASP A 226 12.65 15.63 -21.15
C ASP A 226 12.52 14.24 -21.85
N LEU A 227 11.39 13.54 -21.65
CA LEU A 227 10.93 12.42 -22.47
C LEU A 227 9.98 12.85 -23.62
N PHE A 228 9.68 14.15 -23.75
CA PHE A 228 9.21 14.71 -25.02
C PHE A 228 10.35 14.68 -26.06
N ASP A 229 9.93 14.55 -27.32
CA ASP A 229 10.49 15.31 -28.44
C ASP A 229 11.99 15.29 -28.73
N LYS A 230 12.65 14.14 -28.49
CA LYS A 230 13.88 13.78 -29.23
C LYS A 230 13.64 13.66 -30.75
N ASP A 231 12.39 13.50 -31.17
CA ASP A 231 11.98 13.19 -32.55
C ASP A 231 11.31 14.37 -33.30
N GLY A 232 11.05 15.52 -32.64
CA GLY A 232 10.54 16.75 -33.29
C GLY A 232 9.06 16.73 -33.75
N ASN A 233 8.20 15.94 -33.11
CA ASN A 233 6.79 15.72 -33.47
C ASN A 233 5.75 16.09 -32.39
N GLY A 234 6.17 16.53 -31.20
CA GLY A 234 5.28 16.97 -30.12
C GLY A 234 4.54 15.85 -29.36
N THR A 235 4.93 14.59 -29.49
CA THR A 235 4.37 13.48 -28.67
C THR A 235 5.38 12.98 -27.64
N TYR A 236 4.94 12.72 -26.40
CA TYR A 236 5.81 12.09 -25.40
C TYR A 236 6.09 10.65 -25.81
N LYS A 237 7.35 10.22 -25.70
CA LYS A 237 7.76 8.87 -26.12
C LYS A 237 8.84 8.35 -25.21
N VAL A 238 8.51 7.35 -24.38
CA VAL A 238 9.50 6.61 -23.61
C VAL A 238 10.48 5.96 -24.58
N THR A 239 11.73 6.40 -24.57
CA THR A 239 12.80 5.79 -25.37
C THR A 239 13.30 4.52 -24.69
N GLY A 240 13.56 3.47 -25.48
CA GLY A 240 14.05 2.18 -24.98
C GLY A 240 15.36 2.26 -24.17
N PRO A 241 15.70 1.18 -23.44
CA PRO A 241 16.75 1.16 -22.42
C PRO A 241 18.14 1.56 -22.94
N THR A 242 18.74 2.55 -22.29
CA THR A 242 20.11 3.02 -22.58
C THR A 242 21.14 1.93 -22.29
N ALA A 243 22.01 1.63 -23.26
CA ALA A 243 23.03 0.60 -23.12
C ALA A 243 24.19 1.01 -22.18
N GLY A 244 24.98 0.03 -21.74
CA GLY A 244 26.24 0.25 -20.99
C GLY A 244 26.18 -0.01 -19.48
N GLY A 245 25.06 -0.51 -18.97
CA GLY A 245 24.98 -1.07 -17.62
C GLY A 245 25.51 -2.52 -17.55
N LYS A 246 25.18 -3.22 -16.47
CA LYS A 246 25.49 -4.63 -16.26
C LYS A 246 24.30 -5.30 -15.59
N SER A 247 23.97 -6.52 -16.01
CA SER A 247 22.93 -7.32 -15.35
C SER A 247 23.48 -8.11 -14.16
N ALA A 248 22.60 -8.43 -13.22
CA ALA A 248 22.88 -9.24 -12.05
C ALA A 248 21.77 -10.27 -11.78
N GLY A 249 22.12 -11.36 -11.11
CA GLY A 249 21.19 -12.45 -10.82
C GLY A 249 20.75 -13.20 -12.08
N ILE A 250 19.47 -13.57 -12.13
CA ILE A 250 18.85 -14.22 -13.29
C ILE A 250 18.32 -13.14 -14.24
N VAL A 251 18.44 -13.38 -15.55
CA VAL A 251 17.91 -12.52 -16.62
C VAL A 251 16.94 -13.34 -17.47
N PRO A 252 15.65 -12.97 -17.58
CA PRO A 252 14.69 -13.64 -18.46
C PRO A 252 15.07 -13.54 -19.94
N LYS A 253 14.83 -14.62 -20.69
CA LYS A 253 15.11 -14.68 -22.13
C LYS A 253 14.32 -13.58 -22.88
N GLY A 254 15.03 -12.77 -23.65
CA GLY A 254 14.45 -11.68 -24.45
C GLY A 254 14.48 -10.30 -23.78
N LEU A 255 14.75 -10.21 -22.47
CA LEU A 255 14.77 -8.94 -21.72
C LEU A 255 16.18 -8.40 -21.43
N GLY A 256 17.20 -8.90 -22.12
CA GLY A 256 18.61 -8.64 -21.79
C GLY A 256 19.00 -7.16 -21.74
N SER A 257 18.48 -6.34 -22.67
CA SER A 257 18.70 -4.89 -22.71
C SER A 257 18.18 -4.20 -21.44
N TYR A 258 16.91 -4.42 -21.09
CA TYR A 258 16.28 -3.89 -19.87
C TYR A 258 17.03 -4.30 -18.60
N TYR A 259 17.49 -5.54 -18.51
CA TYR A 259 18.20 -6.05 -17.33
C TYR A 259 19.66 -5.55 -17.22
N SER A 260 20.22 -4.95 -18.27
CA SER A 260 21.61 -4.46 -18.34
C SER A 260 21.72 -2.99 -18.74
N GLN A 261 20.64 -2.23 -18.61
CA GLN A 261 20.61 -0.82 -18.97
C GLN A 261 21.43 0.05 -18.01
N LYS A 262 21.93 1.19 -18.50
CA LYS A 262 22.50 2.26 -17.68
C LYS A 262 21.37 3.23 -17.29
N VAL A 263 21.01 3.26 -16.02
CA VAL A 263 20.20 4.36 -15.45
C VAL A 263 21.11 5.52 -15.09
N ASP A 264 20.71 6.73 -15.46
CA ASP A 264 21.42 7.96 -15.09
C ASP A 264 20.91 8.45 -13.72
N PHE A 265 21.57 7.98 -12.66
CA PHE A 265 21.27 8.36 -11.28
C PHE A 265 22.04 9.62 -10.90
N SER A 266 21.34 10.76 -10.72
CA SER A 266 21.98 12.03 -10.33
C SER A 266 21.06 12.92 -9.48
N SER A 267 21.66 13.86 -8.74
CA SER A 267 20.91 14.87 -7.97
C SER A 267 20.25 15.92 -8.87
N ALA A 268 20.83 16.20 -10.04
CA ALA A 268 20.20 17.03 -11.06
C ALA A 268 18.88 16.40 -11.54
N ASN A 269 18.86 15.08 -11.73
CA ASN A 269 17.64 14.33 -12.08
C ASN A 269 16.64 14.30 -10.90
N CYS A 270 17.07 14.39 -9.64
CA CYS A 270 16.13 14.62 -8.52
C CYS A 270 15.47 16.00 -8.59
N VAL A 271 16.24 17.07 -8.87
CA VAL A 271 15.70 18.42 -9.05
C VAL A 271 14.72 18.46 -10.24
N ALA A 272 15.10 17.85 -11.37
CA ALA A 272 14.25 17.75 -12.56
C ALA A 272 13.00 16.84 -12.34
N LEU A 273 13.02 15.94 -11.35
CA LEU A 273 11.86 15.17 -10.89
C LEU A 273 11.05 15.86 -9.78
N GLY A 274 11.33 17.12 -9.43
CA GLY A 274 10.61 17.89 -8.40
C GLY A 274 11.17 17.72 -6.98
N TYR A 275 11.97 16.68 -6.72
CA TYR A 275 12.55 16.39 -5.40
C TYR A 275 13.69 17.33 -4.95
N GLY A 276 13.86 18.48 -5.61
CA GLY A 276 14.88 19.49 -5.26
C GLY A 276 14.69 20.09 -3.86
N ALA A 277 13.45 20.22 -3.39
CA ALA A 277 13.15 20.64 -2.02
C ALA A 277 13.64 19.62 -0.98
N TYR A 278 13.43 18.31 -1.23
CA TYR A 278 13.91 17.23 -0.39
C TYR A 278 15.44 17.18 -0.34
N ALA A 279 16.12 17.30 -1.48
CA ALA A 279 17.57 17.37 -1.52
C ALA A 279 18.10 18.50 -0.62
N LYS A 280 17.57 19.72 -0.80
CA LYS A 280 17.92 20.89 0.02
C LYS A 280 17.60 20.71 1.52
N LYS A 281 16.49 20.04 1.87
CA LYS A 281 16.03 19.82 3.25
C LYS A 281 16.85 18.74 3.99
N TYR A 282 17.33 17.70 3.29
CA TYR A 282 17.84 16.48 3.95
C TYR A 282 19.27 16.05 3.59
N GLU A 283 19.86 16.44 2.45
CA GLU A 283 21.27 16.12 2.13
C GLU A 283 22.28 16.60 3.19
N PRO A 284 22.13 17.78 3.83
CA PRO A 284 23.03 18.22 4.90
C PRO A 284 23.04 17.28 6.11
N THR A 285 21.89 16.69 6.44
CA THR A 285 21.73 15.72 7.54
C THR A 285 22.30 14.35 7.15
N LEU A 286 21.99 13.89 5.94
CA LEU A 286 22.44 12.59 5.40
C LEU A 286 23.94 12.54 5.07
N LYS A 287 24.55 13.71 4.83
CA LYS A 287 25.93 13.90 4.33
C LYS A 287 26.21 13.11 3.04
N ARG A 288 25.16 12.91 2.25
CA ARG A 288 25.10 12.11 1.02
C ARG A 288 24.08 12.74 0.08
N PRO A 289 24.32 12.75 -1.25
CA PRO A 289 23.33 13.21 -2.22
C PRO A 289 22.14 12.24 -2.31
N LEU A 290 20.98 12.80 -2.65
CA LEU A 290 19.89 12.05 -3.29
C LEU A 290 20.26 11.89 -4.78
N GLU A 291 20.02 10.71 -5.34
CA GLU A 291 20.22 10.44 -6.77
C GLU A 291 18.97 9.83 -7.37
N CYS A 292 18.42 10.44 -8.42
CA CYS A 292 17.18 9.99 -9.04
C CYS A 292 17.40 9.70 -10.52
N GLY A 293 16.48 8.96 -11.14
CA GLY A 293 16.50 8.70 -12.57
C GLY A 293 15.40 7.73 -13.01
N TYR A 294 15.30 7.53 -14.31
CA TYR A 294 14.35 6.59 -14.91
C TYR A 294 15.02 5.26 -15.30
N MET A 295 14.41 4.15 -14.89
CA MET A 295 14.68 2.82 -15.44
C MET A 295 13.58 2.48 -16.46
N ILE A 296 13.96 2.05 -17.67
CA ILE A 296 13.01 1.70 -18.72
C ILE A 296 12.58 0.23 -18.58
N ALA A 297 11.29 -0.05 -18.74
CA ALA A 297 10.73 -1.40 -18.77
C ALA A 297 9.69 -1.54 -19.90
N PRO A 298 9.49 -2.72 -20.50
CA PRO A 298 8.47 -2.90 -21.53
C PRO A 298 7.06 -2.91 -20.93
N ILE A 299 6.07 -2.43 -21.68
CA ILE A 299 4.65 -2.52 -21.34
C ILE A 299 4.27 -4.00 -21.19
N ASP A 300 4.43 -4.81 -22.25
CA ASP A 300 4.25 -6.28 -22.22
C ASP A 300 5.62 -6.97 -22.11
N SER A 301 5.90 -7.55 -20.95
CA SER A 301 7.14 -8.32 -20.72
C SER A 301 7.29 -9.56 -21.62
N LYS A 302 6.23 -10.03 -22.28
CA LYS A 302 6.22 -11.12 -23.27
C LYS A 302 6.37 -10.61 -24.71
N LYS A 303 6.13 -9.32 -24.95
CA LYS A 303 6.25 -8.65 -26.27
C LYS A 303 6.90 -7.26 -26.10
N PRO A 304 8.22 -7.18 -25.89
CA PRO A 304 8.89 -5.89 -25.67
C PRO A 304 8.80 -4.88 -26.84
N SER A 305 8.32 -5.31 -28.01
CA SER A 305 8.00 -4.43 -29.15
C SER A 305 6.68 -3.65 -28.98
N THR A 306 5.90 -3.87 -27.92
CA THR A 306 4.62 -3.17 -27.66
C THR A 306 4.83 -1.70 -27.26
N GLY A 307 6.02 -1.33 -26.79
CA GLY A 307 6.33 -0.02 -26.22
C GLY A 307 6.82 -0.13 -24.78
N ASP A 308 7.33 0.98 -24.25
CA ASP A 308 8.03 1.04 -22.96
C ASP A 308 7.34 1.99 -21.96
N VAL A 309 7.63 1.77 -20.68
CA VAL A 309 7.32 2.66 -19.54
C VAL A 309 8.61 3.08 -18.85
N ALA A 310 8.64 4.27 -18.25
CA ALA A 310 9.77 4.77 -17.47
C ALA A 310 9.43 4.72 -15.97
N ILE A 311 10.18 3.92 -15.22
CA ILE A 311 10.02 3.68 -13.79
C ILE A 311 10.86 4.70 -13.03
N GLY A 312 10.22 5.57 -12.25
CA GLY A 312 10.88 6.55 -11.39
C GLY A 312 11.56 5.89 -10.19
N VAL A 313 12.84 6.18 -10.00
CA VAL A 313 13.65 5.60 -8.91
C VAL A 313 14.46 6.68 -8.21
N MET A 314 14.47 6.65 -6.88
CA MET A 314 15.40 7.39 -6.02
C MET A 314 16.35 6.40 -5.34
N ARG A 315 17.64 6.74 -5.29
CA ARG A 315 18.68 6.02 -4.56
C ARG A 315 19.41 6.97 -3.62
N ILE A 316 19.69 6.49 -2.43
CA ILE A 316 20.69 7.07 -1.52
C ILE A 316 21.70 5.96 -1.21
N LYS A 317 22.96 6.17 -1.61
CA LYS A 317 24.02 5.17 -1.45
C LYS A 317 24.30 4.85 0.02
N ALA A 318 24.79 3.64 0.30
CA ALA A 318 25.36 3.29 1.60
C ALA A 318 26.40 4.34 2.05
N SER A 319 26.41 4.72 3.33
CA SER A 319 27.45 5.64 3.85
C SER A 319 28.82 4.96 4.05
N GLY A 320 28.84 3.62 4.13
CA GLY A 320 30.04 2.79 4.11
C GLY A 320 30.18 2.01 2.80
N LYS A 321 30.80 0.82 2.87
CA LYS A 321 30.93 -0.06 1.70
C LYS A 321 29.63 -0.88 1.53
N SER A 322 28.83 -0.47 0.56
CA SER A 322 27.58 -1.15 0.19
C SER A 322 27.73 -2.67 0.01
N LYS A 323 26.78 -3.41 0.58
CA LYS A 323 26.63 -4.88 0.54
C LYS A 323 25.55 -5.33 -0.45
N GLY A 324 24.90 -4.38 -1.12
CA GLY A 324 23.70 -4.55 -1.94
C GLY A 324 22.69 -3.46 -1.61
N SER A 325 21.49 -3.54 -2.18
CA SER A 325 20.41 -2.57 -1.96
C SER A 325 19.30 -3.13 -1.06
N VAL A 326 18.58 -2.24 -0.39
CA VAL A 326 17.23 -2.52 0.15
C VAL A 326 16.23 -1.66 -0.63
N MET A 327 15.25 -2.30 -1.24
CA MET A 327 14.20 -1.66 -2.03
C MET A 327 12.94 -1.47 -1.20
N TRP A 328 12.29 -0.31 -1.31
CA TRP A 328 11.17 0.07 -0.47
C TRP A 328 9.94 0.43 -1.30
N ASN A 329 8.74 0.08 -0.82
CA ASN A 329 7.47 0.54 -1.42
C ASN A 329 6.37 0.72 -0.35
N PRO A 330 5.60 1.83 -0.38
CA PRO A 330 4.58 2.16 0.63
C PRO A 330 3.24 1.44 0.44
N GLY A 331 3.03 0.79 -0.72
CA GLY A 331 1.73 0.23 -1.08
C GLY A 331 0.80 1.25 -1.73
N GLY A 332 -0.36 1.49 -1.09
CA GLY A 332 -1.55 2.05 -1.73
C GLY A 332 -2.48 0.94 -2.24
N PRO A 333 -2.46 0.51 -3.53
CA PRO A 333 -1.51 0.88 -4.59
C PRO A 333 -1.55 2.35 -5.00
N GLY A 334 -0.50 2.82 -5.67
CA GLY A 334 -0.46 4.16 -6.26
C GLY A 334 0.28 5.23 -5.45
N ALA A 335 0.73 4.94 -4.22
CA ALA A 335 1.56 5.86 -3.46
C ALA A 335 3.02 5.86 -3.99
N SER A 336 3.64 7.05 -4.08
CA SER A 336 5.04 7.19 -4.53
C SER A 336 5.99 6.52 -3.53
N GLY A 337 6.79 5.57 -4.01
CA GLY A 337 7.81 4.89 -3.23
C GLY A 337 9.19 5.53 -3.31
N MET A 338 9.43 6.49 -4.21
CA MET A 338 10.71 7.19 -4.33
C MET A 338 11.18 7.79 -2.99
N THR A 339 10.32 8.46 -2.24
CA THR A 339 10.68 9.07 -0.94
C THR A 339 11.08 8.06 0.14
N LEU A 340 10.72 6.78 0.02
CA LEU A 340 11.15 5.78 1.02
C LEU A 340 12.65 5.49 0.99
N ALA A 341 13.38 5.85 -0.08
CA ALA A 341 14.85 5.87 -0.06
C ALA A 341 15.37 6.79 1.05
N LEU A 342 14.75 7.97 1.18
CA LEU A 342 15.06 8.98 2.19
C LEU A 342 14.61 8.54 3.59
N VAL A 343 13.42 7.96 3.73
CA VAL A 343 12.93 7.43 5.01
C VAL A 343 13.89 6.38 5.56
N GLY A 344 14.24 5.36 4.76
CA GLY A 344 15.23 4.35 5.16
C GLY A 344 16.61 4.92 5.46
N ALA A 345 17.04 5.96 4.73
CA ALA A 345 18.34 6.59 4.92
C ALA A 345 18.45 7.50 6.17
N LEU A 346 17.33 8.03 6.66
CA LEU A 346 17.22 8.86 7.87
C LEU A 346 16.99 8.01 9.12
N TYR A 347 15.93 7.19 9.14
CA TYR A 347 15.47 6.50 10.35
C TYR A 347 16.20 5.17 10.61
N GLN A 348 16.81 4.56 9.59
CA GLN A 348 17.57 3.31 9.71
C GLN A 348 19.06 3.50 9.35
N PRO A 349 19.79 4.42 10.03
CA PRO A 349 21.12 4.84 9.63
C PRO A 349 22.17 3.71 9.67
N GLU A 350 22.02 2.72 10.57
CA GLU A 350 22.90 1.55 10.62
C GLU A 350 22.66 0.56 9.47
N LEU A 351 21.43 0.50 8.93
CA LEU A 351 21.13 -0.24 7.69
C LEU A 351 21.65 0.53 6.47
N ALA A 352 21.36 1.83 6.40
CA ALA A 352 21.80 2.75 5.33
C ALA A 352 23.31 3.08 5.34
N LYS A 353 24.07 2.45 6.23
CA LYS A 353 25.53 2.42 6.29
C LYS A 353 26.12 1.24 5.52
N ASP A 354 25.38 0.14 5.48
CA ASP A 354 25.77 -1.12 4.85
C ASP A 354 25.05 -1.39 3.52
N PHE A 355 23.92 -0.74 3.25
CA PHE A 355 23.10 -0.96 2.05
C PHE A 355 22.70 0.34 1.37
N ASP A 356 22.55 0.29 0.05
CA ASP A 356 21.95 1.38 -0.73
C ASP A 356 20.43 1.39 -0.50
N MET A 357 19.87 2.52 -0.10
CA MET A 357 18.43 2.68 0.09
C MET A 357 17.79 3.09 -1.24
N ILE A 358 16.82 2.30 -1.71
CA ILE A 358 16.20 2.51 -3.03
C ILE A 358 14.68 2.54 -2.90
N GLY A 359 14.10 3.66 -3.31
CA GLY A 359 12.66 3.88 -3.41
C GLY A 359 12.26 3.95 -4.87
N PHE A 360 11.13 3.35 -5.23
CA PHE A 360 10.67 3.32 -6.62
C PHE A 360 9.16 3.47 -6.71
N ASP A 361 8.72 4.09 -7.80
CA ASP A 361 7.33 4.25 -8.15
C ASP A 361 6.95 3.15 -9.15
N PRO A 362 5.96 2.27 -8.87
CA PRO A 362 5.49 1.30 -9.85
C PRO A 362 5.07 1.93 -11.18
N ARG A 363 4.99 1.12 -12.24
CA ARG A 363 4.34 1.53 -13.50
C ARG A 363 2.96 2.15 -13.23
N GLY A 364 2.65 3.27 -13.88
CA GLY A 364 1.39 3.99 -13.67
C GLY A 364 1.27 4.77 -12.36
N THR A 365 2.32 4.85 -11.53
CA THR A 365 2.31 5.48 -10.18
C THR A 365 3.25 6.68 -10.10
N GLY A 366 2.85 7.73 -9.36
CA GLY A 366 3.74 8.84 -8.98
C GLY A 366 4.52 9.46 -10.13
N SER A 367 5.85 9.45 -10.04
CA SER A 367 6.77 9.97 -11.05
C SER A 367 6.97 9.05 -12.27
N SER A 368 6.46 7.82 -12.26
CA SER A 368 6.62 6.85 -13.36
C SER A 368 5.70 7.15 -14.54
N MET A 369 6.23 7.02 -15.76
CA MET A 369 5.63 7.54 -16.99
C MET A 369 5.27 6.43 -18.00
N PRO A 370 4.06 6.45 -18.60
CA PRO A 370 2.89 7.25 -18.22
C PRO A 370 2.36 6.89 -16.83
N PHE A 371 1.96 7.90 -16.04
CA PHE A 371 1.20 7.69 -14.81
C PHE A 371 -0.30 7.50 -15.09
N SER A 372 -1.02 7.03 -14.07
CA SER A 372 -2.47 6.83 -14.11
C SER A 372 -3.21 8.16 -14.06
N GLN A 373 -3.93 8.45 -15.15
CA GLN A 373 -4.61 9.72 -15.35
C GLN A 373 -6.06 9.42 -15.76
N CYS A 374 -7.00 9.83 -14.92
CA CYS A 374 -8.43 9.61 -15.08
C CYS A 374 -9.17 10.93 -15.22
N SER A 375 -9.16 11.77 -14.18
CA SER A 375 -9.92 13.02 -14.12
C SER A 375 -9.02 14.19 -13.72
N THR A 376 -9.46 15.42 -14.03
CA THR A 376 -8.76 16.65 -13.65
C THR A 376 -9.05 17.00 -12.20
N ASP A 377 -8.20 17.83 -11.58
CA ASP A 377 -8.31 18.23 -10.18
C ASP A 377 -9.69 18.85 -9.86
N GLU A 378 -10.21 19.67 -10.78
CA GLU A 378 -11.49 20.35 -10.63
C GLU A 378 -12.67 19.37 -10.70
N GLN A 379 -12.54 18.27 -11.46
CA GLN A 379 -13.56 17.22 -11.50
C GLN A 379 -13.50 16.33 -10.24
N LEU A 380 -12.31 16.10 -9.68
CA LEU A 380 -12.14 15.39 -8.40
C LEU A 380 -12.70 16.20 -7.22
N ASP A 381 -12.46 17.51 -7.19
CA ASP A 381 -13.08 18.41 -6.21
C ASP A 381 -14.62 18.45 -6.32
N LEU A 382 -15.17 18.48 -7.55
CA LEU A 382 -16.62 18.38 -7.78
C LEU A 382 -17.21 17.03 -7.32
N ASP A 383 -16.47 15.94 -7.51
CA ASP A 383 -16.92 14.60 -7.11
C ASP A 383 -16.91 14.44 -5.59
N ARG A 384 -15.89 14.97 -4.89
CA ARG A 384 -15.85 15.01 -3.41
C ARG A 384 -16.93 15.92 -2.82
N ALA A 385 -17.18 17.08 -3.43
CA ALA A 385 -18.24 18.00 -3.00
C ALA A 385 -19.69 17.47 -3.22
N THR A 386 -19.86 16.27 -3.80
CA THR A 386 -21.16 15.69 -4.09
C THR A 386 -21.79 15.04 -2.86
N ASN A 387 -22.72 15.76 -2.22
CA ASN A 387 -23.50 15.24 -1.10
C ASN A 387 -24.69 14.38 -1.56
N SER A 388 -24.45 13.13 -1.96
CA SER A 388 -25.54 12.23 -2.41
C SER A 388 -26.46 11.78 -1.26
N TRP A 389 -25.99 11.75 -0.02
CA TRP A 389 -26.76 11.28 1.14
C TRP A 389 -27.95 12.18 1.52
N GLY A 390 -27.95 13.45 1.10
CA GLY A 390 -29.09 14.36 1.23
C GLY A 390 -30.24 14.13 0.24
N LYS A 391 -30.13 13.13 -0.64
CA LYS A 391 -31.04 12.92 -1.79
C LYS A 391 -31.87 11.64 -1.61
N PRO A 392 -33.05 11.49 -2.26
CA PRO A 392 -33.79 10.24 -2.26
C PRO A 392 -32.92 9.08 -2.78
N LEU A 393 -32.98 7.91 -2.12
CA LEU A 393 -32.08 6.76 -2.34
C LEU A 393 -31.82 6.44 -3.82
N ASP A 394 -32.86 6.25 -4.63
CA ASP A 394 -32.74 5.89 -6.05
C ASP A 394 -32.03 6.98 -6.88
N ALA A 395 -32.11 8.25 -6.47
CA ALA A 395 -31.41 9.37 -7.10
C ALA A 395 -29.96 9.48 -6.62
N ALA A 396 -29.70 9.21 -5.33
CA ALA A 396 -28.37 9.19 -4.74
C ALA A 396 -27.49 8.08 -5.33
N GLU A 397 -28.03 6.86 -5.41
CA GLU A 397 -27.35 5.71 -6.02
C GLU A 397 -27.12 5.91 -7.52
N LYS A 398 -28.10 6.50 -8.23
CA LYS A 398 -27.92 6.84 -9.65
C LYS A 398 -26.80 7.86 -9.86
N GLU A 399 -26.71 8.88 -9.01
CA GLU A 399 -25.67 9.91 -9.09
C GLU A 399 -24.28 9.29 -8.87
N GLN A 400 -24.13 8.48 -7.83
CA GLN A 400 -22.89 7.73 -7.56
C GLN A 400 -22.54 6.76 -8.70
N ALA A 401 -23.52 6.03 -9.26
CA ALA A 401 -23.28 5.14 -10.40
C ALA A 401 -22.85 5.89 -11.68
N ASP A 402 -23.42 7.08 -11.95
CA ASP A 402 -23.00 7.93 -13.07
C ASP A 402 -21.59 8.52 -12.85
N ILE A 403 -21.22 8.86 -11.60
CA ILE A 403 -19.87 9.28 -11.19
C ILE A 403 -18.86 8.15 -11.41
N THR A 404 -19.07 6.98 -10.78
CA THR A 404 -18.19 5.80 -10.91
C THR A 404 -17.96 5.43 -12.38
N LYS A 405 -19.03 5.38 -13.17
CA LYS A 405 -18.98 5.03 -14.59
C LYS A 405 -18.23 6.07 -15.43
N ARG A 406 -18.37 7.36 -15.13
CA ARG A 406 -17.57 8.43 -15.77
C ARG A 406 -16.10 8.29 -15.42
N PHE A 407 -15.75 8.15 -14.14
CA PHE A 407 -14.36 8.06 -13.70
C PHE A 407 -13.63 6.88 -14.37
N ALA A 408 -14.23 5.69 -14.33
CA ALA A 408 -13.66 4.50 -14.97
C ALA A 408 -13.47 4.68 -16.50
N LYS A 409 -14.45 5.28 -17.20
CA LYS A 409 -14.33 5.62 -18.62
C LYS A 409 -13.18 6.61 -18.86
N ASP A 410 -13.10 7.67 -18.06
CA ASP A 410 -12.13 8.75 -18.24
C ASP A 410 -10.69 8.23 -17.94
N CYS A 411 -10.50 7.22 -17.06
CA CYS A 411 -9.23 6.47 -16.93
C CYS A 411 -8.76 5.85 -18.26
N PHE A 412 -9.63 5.10 -18.96
CA PHE A 412 -9.32 4.50 -20.27
C PHE A 412 -9.14 5.54 -21.39
N GLU A 413 -9.68 6.75 -21.22
CA GLU A 413 -9.55 7.85 -22.19
C GLU A 413 -8.29 8.70 -22.00
N ASN A 414 -7.84 8.90 -20.76
CA ASN A 414 -6.75 9.82 -20.44
C ASN A 414 -5.42 9.12 -20.07
N THR A 415 -5.43 7.93 -19.45
CA THR A 415 -4.17 7.25 -19.03
C THR A 415 -3.29 6.91 -20.25
N GLY A 416 -2.16 7.62 -20.37
CA GLY A 416 -1.25 7.51 -21.52
C GLY A 416 -1.69 8.26 -22.79
N LYS A 417 -2.81 9.03 -22.78
CA LYS A 417 -3.26 9.86 -23.92
C LYS A 417 -2.16 10.85 -24.37
N ALA A 418 -1.46 11.45 -23.41
CA ALA A 418 -0.32 12.34 -23.66
C ALA A 418 0.80 11.67 -24.47
N PHE A 419 1.08 10.38 -24.22
CA PHE A 419 2.18 9.62 -24.85
C PHE A 419 1.84 9.10 -26.25
N GLY A 420 0.99 9.83 -26.99
CA GLY A 420 0.55 9.48 -28.34
C GLY A 420 -0.22 8.16 -28.44
N LEU A 421 -0.58 7.54 -27.30
CA LEU A 421 -1.18 6.21 -27.28
C LEU A 421 -2.64 6.30 -27.76
N ASN A 422 -2.90 5.72 -28.93
CA ASN A 422 -4.26 5.51 -29.42
C ASN A 422 -5.03 4.55 -28.49
N GLY A 423 -6.36 4.50 -28.63
CA GLY A 423 -7.21 3.70 -27.74
C GLY A 423 -6.83 2.21 -27.64
N GLY A 424 -6.30 1.60 -28.70
CA GLY A 424 -5.80 0.22 -28.67
C GLY A 424 -4.51 0.07 -27.87
N ALA A 425 -3.61 1.05 -27.98
CA ALA A 425 -2.38 1.11 -27.18
C ALA A 425 -2.68 1.40 -25.70
N ARG A 426 -3.59 2.34 -25.38
CA ARG A 426 -4.05 2.58 -23.99
C ARG A 426 -4.72 1.35 -23.39
N ASN A 427 -5.62 0.68 -24.13
CA ASN A 427 -6.21 -0.59 -23.71
C ASN A 427 -5.19 -1.72 -23.50
N THR A 428 -3.98 -1.59 -24.04
CA THR A 428 -2.86 -2.51 -23.81
C THR A 428 -2.07 -2.09 -22.57
N LEU A 429 -1.71 -0.81 -22.44
CA LEU A 429 -1.08 -0.23 -21.24
C LEU A 429 -1.89 -0.57 -19.97
N MET A 430 -3.20 -0.29 -19.96
CA MET A 430 -4.09 -0.51 -18.82
C MET A 430 -4.04 -1.97 -18.32
N LYS A 431 -4.03 -2.94 -19.24
CA LYS A 431 -3.93 -4.38 -18.91
C LYS A 431 -2.60 -4.80 -18.30
N HIS A 432 -1.59 -3.93 -18.35
CA HIS A 432 -0.24 -4.17 -17.88
C HIS A 432 0.15 -3.27 -16.71
N LEU A 433 -0.77 -2.53 -16.06
CA LEU A 433 -0.48 -1.71 -14.87
C LEU A 433 -0.46 -2.49 -13.54
N GLY A 434 -1.10 -3.68 -13.48
CA GLY A 434 -1.28 -4.46 -12.24
C GLY A 434 0.01 -5.03 -11.63
N THR A 435 -0.10 -5.57 -10.40
CA THR A 435 0.98 -6.18 -9.60
C THR A 435 1.86 -7.08 -10.46
N TRP A 436 1.23 -7.94 -11.30
CA TRP A 436 1.94 -9.02 -11.98
C TRP A 436 3.03 -8.56 -12.93
N ASP A 437 2.84 -7.44 -13.66
CA ASP A 437 3.91 -6.88 -14.50
C ASP A 437 4.78 -5.86 -13.74
N ALA A 438 4.23 -5.14 -12.74
CA ALA A 438 5.01 -4.27 -11.84
C ALA A 438 6.14 -5.02 -11.09
N VAL A 439 5.92 -6.26 -10.64
CA VAL A 439 7.00 -7.08 -10.06
C VAL A 439 8.05 -7.51 -11.08
N GLY A 440 7.74 -7.46 -12.38
CA GLY A 440 8.70 -7.66 -13.47
C GLY A 440 9.68 -6.49 -13.58
N ASP A 441 9.19 -5.27 -13.34
CA ASP A 441 10.02 -4.07 -13.24
C ASP A 441 10.91 -4.14 -11.99
N LEU A 442 10.40 -4.62 -10.86
CA LEU A 442 11.18 -4.81 -9.64
C LEU A 442 12.35 -5.81 -9.83
N ASP A 443 12.18 -6.86 -10.66
CA ASP A 443 13.28 -7.78 -10.99
C ASP A 443 14.30 -7.17 -11.98
N MET A 444 13.85 -6.28 -12.87
CA MET A 444 14.76 -5.44 -13.69
C MET A 444 15.57 -4.51 -12.79
N LEU A 445 14.92 -3.81 -11.87
CA LEU A 445 15.56 -2.85 -10.97
C LEU A 445 16.61 -3.54 -10.10
N ARG A 446 16.28 -4.69 -9.50
CA ARG A 446 17.24 -5.58 -8.82
C ARG A 446 18.47 -5.87 -9.68
N SER A 447 18.27 -6.26 -10.94
CA SER A 447 19.39 -6.55 -11.86
C SER A 447 20.24 -5.30 -12.17
N VAL A 448 19.59 -4.16 -12.43
CA VAL A 448 20.21 -2.89 -12.83
C VAL A 448 21.05 -2.26 -11.73
N VAL A 449 20.65 -2.39 -10.46
CA VAL A 449 21.44 -1.90 -9.31
C VAL A 449 22.60 -2.84 -8.95
N GLY A 450 22.68 -4.02 -9.56
CA GLY A 450 23.75 -5.01 -9.40
C GLY A 450 23.44 -6.15 -8.43
N ASP A 451 22.22 -6.23 -7.89
CA ASP A 451 21.85 -7.23 -6.89
C ASP A 451 21.46 -8.58 -7.52
N LYS A 452 21.95 -9.68 -6.93
CA LYS A 452 21.64 -11.05 -7.38
C LYS A 452 20.33 -11.59 -6.81
N LYS A 453 19.87 -11.02 -5.70
CA LYS A 453 18.66 -11.39 -4.95
C LYS A 453 18.03 -10.09 -4.45
N LEU A 454 16.70 -9.99 -4.44
CA LEU A 454 15.99 -8.82 -3.91
C LEU A 454 16.05 -8.79 -2.37
N SER A 455 16.51 -7.69 -1.79
CA SER A 455 16.18 -7.34 -0.40
C SER A 455 15.17 -6.20 -0.43
N TYR A 456 14.05 -6.34 0.29
CA TYR A 456 12.87 -5.50 0.09
C TYR A 456 12.04 -5.32 1.36
N VAL A 457 11.48 -4.12 1.50
CA VAL A 457 10.50 -3.73 2.50
C VAL A 457 9.24 -3.26 1.77
N GLY A 458 8.16 -4.03 1.91
CA GLY A 458 6.85 -3.68 1.37
C GLY A 458 5.87 -3.38 2.49
N TYR A 459 5.32 -2.18 2.50
CA TYR A 459 4.24 -1.76 3.40
C TYR A 459 2.89 -1.89 2.71
N SER A 460 1.82 -2.22 3.44
CA SER A 460 0.45 -2.20 2.91
C SER A 460 0.32 -3.07 1.65
N TYR A 461 -0.22 -2.56 0.53
CA TYR A 461 -0.18 -3.24 -0.78
C TYR A 461 1.25 -3.63 -1.27
N GLY A 462 2.31 -3.00 -0.78
CA GLY A 462 3.69 -3.45 -0.94
C GLY A 462 3.93 -4.88 -0.44
N THR A 463 3.16 -5.35 0.54
CA THR A 463 3.17 -6.78 0.94
C THR A 463 2.70 -7.70 -0.19
N ARG A 464 1.69 -7.29 -0.97
CA ARG A 464 1.21 -7.99 -2.17
C ARG A 464 2.26 -7.94 -3.28
N LEU A 465 2.91 -6.80 -3.52
CA LEU A 465 4.07 -6.71 -4.44
C LEU A 465 5.19 -7.68 -4.04
N GLY A 466 5.62 -7.69 -2.77
CA GLY A 466 6.66 -8.58 -2.27
C GLY A 466 6.30 -10.06 -2.34
N TYR A 467 5.04 -10.42 -2.01
CA TYR A 467 4.52 -11.78 -2.15
C TYR A 467 4.43 -12.25 -3.61
N VAL A 468 3.91 -11.41 -4.52
CA VAL A 468 3.77 -11.75 -5.95
C VAL A 468 5.14 -11.78 -6.63
N TYR A 469 6.09 -10.94 -6.21
CA TYR A 469 7.49 -11.07 -6.59
C TYR A 469 8.07 -12.41 -6.14
N ALA A 470 7.83 -12.80 -4.87
CA ALA A 470 8.27 -14.09 -4.34
C ALA A 470 7.62 -15.29 -5.07
N GLN A 471 6.38 -15.15 -5.56
CA GLN A 471 5.71 -16.14 -6.41
C GLN A 471 6.34 -16.23 -7.82
N LYS A 472 6.47 -15.09 -8.52
CA LYS A 472 6.94 -15.02 -9.92
C LYS A 472 8.44 -15.28 -10.07
N PHE A 473 9.24 -14.85 -9.08
CA PHE A 473 10.70 -14.87 -9.11
C PHE A 473 11.29 -15.59 -7.88
N GLN A 474 10.76 -16.78 -7.55
CA GLN A 474 11.21 -17.60 -6.40
C GLN A 474 12.74 -17.74 -6.25
N ALA A 475 13.49 -17.79 -7.36
CA ALA A 475 14.95 -17.89 -7.36
C ALA A 475 15.71 -16.55 -7.21
N SER A 476 15.04 -15.41 -7.43
CA SER A 476 15.59 -14.06 -7.20
C SER A 476 15.17 -13.48 -5.84
N ALA A 477 14.19 -14.06 -5.14
CA ALA A 477 13.81 -13.66 -3.79
C ALA A 477 14.99 -13.77 -2.79
N GLY A 478 15.28 -12.67 -2.09
CA GLY A 478 16.25 -12.60 -0.99
C GLY A 478 15.54 -12.31 0.33
N ARG A 479 15.87 -11.20 0.99
CA ARG A 479 15.31 -10.84 2.30
C ARG A 479 14.11 -9.93 2.12
N LEU A 480 12.92 -10.51 2.25
CA LEU A 480 11.65 -9.78 2.10
C LEU A 480 11.04 -9.51 3.48
N VAL A 481 10.67 -8.26 3.72
CA VAL A 481 9.93 -7.77 4.89
C VAL A 481 8.59 -7.25 4.39
N LEU A 482 7.51 -7.76 4.95
CA LEU A 482 6.13 -7.49 4.52
C LEU A 482 5.32 -7.00 5.73
N ASP A 483 5.08 -5.69 5.83
CA ASP A 483 4.46 -5.02 6.98
C ASP A 483 3.10 -4.40 6.62
N GLY A 484 2.07 -4.58 7.46
CA GLY A 484 0.68 -4.26 7.10
C GLY A 484 0.19 -5.14 5.95
N VAL A 485 -0.30 -6.35 6.26
CA VAL A 485 -0.45 -7.43 5.28
C VAL A 485 -1.79 -7.40 4.55
N VAL A 486 -1.76 -7.13 3.24
CA VAL A 486 -2.91 -7.38 2.36
C VAL A 486 -3.10 -8.89 2.20
N ASP A 487 -4.33 -9.38 2.35
CA ASP A 487 -4.64 -10.81 2.28
C ASP A 487 -4.23 -11.40 0.90
N PRO A 488 -3.52 -12.54 0.87
CA PRO A 488 -3.13 -13.19 -0.38
C PRO A 488 -4.26 -13.98 -1.07
N GLY A 489 -5.34 -14.35 -0.38
CA GLY A 489 -6.45 -15.16 -0.90
C GLY A 489 -6.26 -16.68 -0.80
N ASP A 490 -7.38 -17.42 -0.85
CA ASP A 490 -7.43 -18.82 -0.39
C ASP A 490 -7.35 -19.91 -1.48
N ALA A 491 -7.64 -19.60 -2.74
CA ALA A 491 -8.16 -20.56 -3.72
C ALA A 491 -7.33 -21.85 -3.94
N LYS A 492 -5.99 -21.76 -3.96
CA LYS A 492 -5.10 -22.95 -4.00
C LYS A 492 -4.39 -23.21 -2.68
N ALA A 493 -4.17 -22.18 -1.87
CA ALA A 493 -3.49 -22.30 -0.58
C ALA A 493 -4.29 -23.18 0.40
N ALA A 494 -5.61 -23.00 0.47
CA ALA A 494 -6.49 -23.83 1.29
C ALA A 494 -6.49 -25.30 0.81
N ALA A 495 -6.49 -25.54 -0.51
CA ALA A 495 -6.41 -26.89 -1.06
C ALA A 495 -5.06 -27.58 -0.76
N ALA A 496 -3.95 -26.84 -0.84
CA ALA A 496 -2.61 -27.32 -0.49
C ALA A 496 -2.46 -27.56 1.03
N LEU A 497 -3.01 -26.69 1.87
CA LEU A 497 -3.06 -26.89 3.33
C LEU A 497 -3.94 -28.10 3.70
N LYS A 498 -5.07 -28.30 3.02
CA LYS A 498 -5.96 -29.44 3.22
C LYS A 498 -5.30 -30.76 2.80
N SER A 499 -4.55 -30.78 1.69
CA SER A 499 -3.81 -31.97 1.27
C SER A 499 -2.56 -32.23 2.12
N LEU A 500 -1.86 -31.19 2.59
CA LEU A 500 -0.77 -31.33 3.57
C LEU A 500 -1.26 -31.82 4.94
N ASN A 501 -2.40 -31.33 5.42
CA ASN A 501 -3.01 -31.81 6.67
C ASN A 501 -3.60 -33.23 6.53
N ALA A 502 -4.07 -33.62 5.33
CA ALA A 502 -4.54 -34.98 5.06
C ALA A 502 -3.41 -35.99 4.78
N SER A 503 -2.20 -35.54 4.41
CA SER A 503 -1.05 -36.39 4.12
C SER A 503 0.03 -36.38 5.21
N SER A 504 -0.03 -35.45 6.18
CA SER A 504 0.90 -35.40 7.31
C SER A 504 0.27 -35.95 8.59
N ASN A 505 0.78 -37.09 9.05
CA ASN A 505 0.57 -37.61 10.40
C ASN A 505 1.34 -36.77 11.45
N ARG A 506 1.30 -35.43 11.35
CA ARG A 506 2.03 -34.49 12.20
C ARG A 506 1.30 -34.09 13.48
N TYR A 507 0.01 -34.42 13.59
CA TYR A 507 -0.79 -34.26 14.82
C TYR A 507 -1.39 -35.60 15.26
N GLN A 508 -0.52 -36.43 15.84
CA GLN A 508 -0.94 -37.28 16.95
C GLN A 508 -0.78 -36.49 18.25
N ASP A 509 -1.61 -36.76 19.26
CA ASP A 509 -1.34 -36.29 20.61
C ASP A 509 -0.08 -36.98 21.20
N LEU A 510 0.36 -36.56 22.40
CA LEU A 510 1.50 -37.16 23.09
C LEU A 510 1.30 -38.66 23.44
N ASN A 511 0.11 -39.22 23.20
CA ASN A 511 -0.26 -40.61 23.41
C ASN A 511 -0.51 -41.39 22.10
N GLY A 512 -0.22 -40.79 20.94
CA GLY A 512 -0.30 -41.46 19.63
C GLY A 512 -1.69 -41.52 19.00
N LYS A 513 -2.72 -40.86 19.56
CA LYS A 513 -4.06 -40.88 18.97
C LYS A 513 -4.22 -39.84 17.84
N PRO A 514 -4.91 -40.16 16.74
CA PRO A 514 -5.34 -39.14 15.78
C PRO A 514 -6.32 -38.17 16.44
N VAL A 515 -6.04 -36.87 16.35
CA VAL A 515 -7.02 -35.85 16.73
C VAL A 515 -8.19 -35.94 15.73
N PRO A 516 -9.45 -36.09 16.18
CA PRO A 516 -10.59 -36.06 15.28
C PRO A 516 -10.61 -34.73 14.54
N ALA A 517 -10.69 -34.76 13.21
CA ALA A 517 -10.90 -33.56 12.43
C ALA A 517 -12.19 -32.89 12.93
N ALA A 518 -12.07 -31.71 13.55
CA ALA A 518 -13.22 -30.88 13.85
C ALA A 518 -14.02 -30.74 12.56
N LYS A 519 -15.32 -31.05 12.61
CA LYS A 519 -16.16 -31.00 11.41
C LYS A 519 -16.19 -29.56 10.92
N ALA A 520 -15.39 -29.26 9.89
CA ALA A 520 -15.51 -28.07 9.05
C ALA A 520 -16.79 -28.20 8.22
N GLY A 521 -17.91 -28.24 8.94
CA GLY A 521 -19.29 -28.24 8.48
C GLY A 521 -19.84 -26.81 8.43
N ALA A 522 -18.96 -25.83 8.18
CA ALA A 522 -19.33 -24.79 7.25
C ALA A 522 -19.76 -25.50 5.96
N LYS A 523 -21.07 -25.68 5.81
CA LYS A 523 -21.66 -25.82 4.47
C LYS A 523 -21.13 -24.64 3.66
N ALA A 524 -21.02 -24.81 2.34
CA ALA A 524 -21.32 -23.67 1.51
C ALA A 524 -22.80 -23.32 1.81
N ALA A 525 -23.02 -22.34 2.68
CA ALA A 525 -24.07 -21.38 2.40
C ALA A 525 -23.67 -20.75 1.07
N ASP A 526 -24.62 -20.62 0.14
CA ASP A 526 -24.39 -19.94 -1.12
C ASP A 526 -23.83 -18.55 -0.79
N SER A 527 -22.56 -18.30 -1.10
CA SER A 527 -21.86 -17.13 -0.60
C SER A 527 -22.30 -15.92 -1.41
N GLU A 528 -23.38 -15.28 -0.95
CA GLU A 528 -24.02 -14.10 -1.55
C GLU A 528 -23.12 -12.85 -1.57
N VAL A 529 -21.84 -12.96 -1.20
CA VAL A 529 -20.78 -11.96 -1.34
C VAL A 529 -19.48 -12.64 -1.77
N ASN A 530 -18.74 -12.04 -2.70
CA ASN A 530 -17.49 -12.57 -3.24
C ASN A 530 -16.27 -12.25 -2.34
N SER A 531 -15.07 -12.73 -2.69
CA SER A 531 -13.88 -12.54 -1.84
C SER A 531 -13.41 -11.09 -1.70
N GLU A 532 -13.49 -10.27 -2.76
CA GLU A 532 -13.12 -8.84 -2.68
C GLU A 532 -14.16 -8.06 -1.84
N GLU A 533 -15.43 -8.43 -1.94
CA GLU A 533 -16.49 -7.90 -1.08
C GLU A 533 -16.29 -8.29 0.40
N GLN A 534 -15.81 -9.52 0.67
CA GLN A 534 -15.45 -9.98 2.02
C GLN A 534 -14.22 -9.26 2.56
N ASP A 535 -13.17 -9.07 1.74
CA ASP A 535 -11.97 -8.30 2.12
C ASP A 535 -12.32 -6.85 2.48
N ASN A 536 -13.20 -6.20 1.71
CA ASN A 536 -13.67 -4.84 1.97
C ASN A 536 -14.49 -4.73 3.28
N ILE A 537 -15.37 -5.70 3.56
CA ILE A 537 -16.13 -5.76 4.83
C ILE A 537 -15.18 -6.02 6.02
N ALA A 538 -14.16 -6.87 5.84
CA ALA A 538 -13.15 -7.12 6.86
C ALA A 538 -12.29 -5.89 7.16
N GLN A 539 -11.94 -5.09 6.14
CA GLN A 539 -11.28 -3.80 6.32
C GLN A 539 -12.17 -2.81 7.06
N GLY A 540 -13.48 -2.75 6.75
CA GLY A 540 -14.44 -1.94 7.51
C GLY A 540 -14.46 -2.28 9.01
N ALA A 541 -14.44 -3.58 9.33
CA ALA A 541 -14.31 -4.05 10.72
C ALA A 541 -12.96 -3.71 11.36
N GLY A 542 -11.87 -3.65 10.59
CA GLY A 542 -10.56 -3.18 11.06
C GLY A 542 -10.56 -1.70 11.45
N PHE A 543 -11.16 -0.84 10.61
CA PHE A 543 -11.38 0.56 10.95
C PHE A 543 -12.29 0.73 12.18
N GLN A 544 -13.32 -0.10 12.36
CA GLN A 544 -14.14 -0.09 13.58
C GLN A 544 -13.34 -0.48 14.83
N ASP A 545 -12.56 -1.57 14.80
CA ASP A 545 -11.74 -1.99 15.96
C ASP A 545 -10.73 -0.89 16.35
N THR A 546 -10.09 -0.29 15.35
CA THR A 546 -9.17 0.85 15.51
C THR A 546 -9.88 2.09 16.05
N PHE A 547 -11.06 2.43 15.52
CA PHE A 547 -11.92 3.49 16.06
C PHE A 547 -12.29 3.22 17.52
N GLU A 548 -12.57 1.97 17.90
CA GLU A 548 -12.85 1.67 19.30
C GLU A 548 -11.63 1.87 20.19
N GLN A 549 -10.39 1.70 19.71
CA GLN A 549 -9.20 2.07 20.48
C GLN A 549 -9.08 3.59 20.64
N PHE A 550 -9.23 4.36 19.55
CA PHE A 550 -9.31 5.82 19.58
C PHE A 550 -10.38 6.31 20.57
N ALA A 551 -11.59 5.74 20.51
CA ALA A 551 -12.72 6.16 21.33
C ALA A 551 -12.49 5.88 22.82
N LYS A 552 -11.90 4.72 23.18
CA LYS A 552 -11.48 4.39 24.56
C LYS A 552 -10.41 5.37 25.05
N ASP A 553 -9.40 5.66 24.24
CA ASP A 553 -8.30 6.56 24.59
C ASP A 553 -8.78 8.01 24.75
N CYS A 554 -9.59 8.50 23.82
CA CYS A 554 -10.27 9.80 23.86
C CYS A 554 -11.04 9.98 25.18
N ALA A 555 -11.92 9.03 25.52
CA ALA A 555 -12.71 9.08 26.75
C ALA A 555 -11.86 8.90 28.03
N ALA A 556 -10.69 8.27 27.96
CA ALA A 556 -9.76 8.13 29.09
C ALA A 556 -8.86 9.37 29.29
N LYS A 557 -8.44 10.04 28.20
CA LYS A 557 -7.59 11.24 28.22
C LYS A 557 -8.34 12.50 28.64
N GLY A 558 -9.62 12.62 28.30
CA GLY A 558 -10.44 13.82 28.54
C GLY A 558 -11.57 13.58 29.54
N PRO A 559 -11.29 13.43 30.84
CA PRO A 559 -12.29 13.03 31.84
C PRO A 559 -13.36 14.09 32.10
N ALA A 560 -14.53 13.64 32.53
CA ALA A 560 -15.68 14.46 32.92
C ALA A 560 -15.48 15.35 34.18
N ASP A 561 -14.28 15.35 34.77
CA ASP A 561 -13.91 16.21 35.89
C ASP A 561 -12.89 17.25 35.39
N PRO A 562 -13.28 18.54 35.23
CA PRO A 562 -12.39 19.59 34.73
C PRO A 562 -11.12 19.79 35.55
N ALA A 563 -11.12 19.44 36.85
CA ALA A 563 -9.92 19.52 37.68
C ALA A 563 -8.90 18.41 37.37
N LYS A 564 -9.30 17.37 36.61
CA LYS A 564 -8.43 16.28 36.11
C LYS A 564 -8.12 16.37 34.62
N GLN A 565 -8.78 17.25 33.87
CA GLN A 565 -8.49 17.47 32.46
C GLN A 565 -7.08 18.03 32.27
N LYS A 566 -6.36 17.48 31.30
CA LYS A 566 -5.08 17.99 30.78
C LYS A 566 -5.33 18.95 29.61
N THR A 567 -4.33 19.73 29.22
CA THR A 567 -4.38 20.46 27.93
C THR A 567 -4.05 19.53 26.75
N TYR A 568 -4.36 19.93 25.52
CA TYR A 568 -3.85 19.23 24.33
C TYR A 568 -2.31 19.15 24.32
N GLY A 569 -1.60 20.23 24.71
CA GLY A 569 -0.14 20.24 24.80
C GLY A 569 0.43 19.25 25.85
N GLU A 570 -0.30 18.99 26.93
CA GLU A 570 0.06 17.99 27.96
C GLU A 570 -0.22 16.52 27.56
N LEU A 571 -0.91 16.30 26.42
CA LEU A 571 -1.37 14.99 25.95
C LEU A 571 -0.75 14.59 24.60
N TRP A 572 -0.67 15.52 23.64
CA TRP A 572 -0.04 15.37 22.33
C TRP A 572 0.98 16.49 22.09
N PRO A 573 2.13 16.52 22.80
CA PRO A 573 3.15 17.54 22.57
C PRO A 573 3.74 17.51 21.15
N LYS A 574 3.63 16.38 20.43
CA LYS A 574 4.00 16.24 19.00
C LYS A 574 3.03 16.92 18.03
N LEU A 575 1.79 17.24 18.45
CA LEU A 575 0.76 17.85 17.58
C LEU A 575 1.11 19.28 17.17
N PHE A 576 1.95 19.95 17.95
CA PHE A 576 2.24 21.37 17.83
C PHE A 576 3.57 21.63 17.11
N ALA A 577 3.58 22.67 16.29
CA ALA A 577 4.78 23.23 15.69
C ALA A 577 5.71 23.82 16.77
N LYS A 578 6.94 24.16 16.38
CA LYS A 578 7.99 24.63 17.31
C LYS A 578 7.70 25.98 18.00
N ASP A 579 6.73 26.73 17.50
CA ASP A 579 6.20 27.97 18.08
C ASP A 579 4.99 27.74 19.00
N GLY A 580 4.53 26.50 19.15
CA GLY A 580 3.36 26.12 19.93
C GLY A 580 2.04 26.11 19.14
N SER A 581 2.06 26.43 17.83
CA SER A 581 0.84 26.46 17.02
C SER A 581 0.42 25.09 16.46
N PHE A 582 -0.87 24.94 16.14
CA PHE A 582 -1.43 23.83 15.36
C PHE A 582 -2.39 24.42 14.31
N GLU A 583 -2.16 24.13 13.03
CA GLU A 583 -2.91 24.72 11.89
C GLU A 583 -3.07 26.26 11.97
N GLY A 584 -2.11 26.94 12.61
CA GLY A 584 -2.12 28.39 12.85
C GLY A 584 -2.76 28.84 14.17
N ASP A 585 -3.54 27.99 14.86
CA ASP A 585 -4.01 28.32 16.21
C ASP A 585 -2.88 28.19 17.24
N THR A 586 -2.70 29.24 18.03
CA THR A 586 -1.72 29.33 19.13
C THR A 586 -2.33 29.05 20.50
N GLN A 587 -3.65 28.91 20.60
CA GLN A 587 -4.38 28.74 21.87
C GLN A 587 -4.63 27.27 22.21
N LEU A 588 -4.89 26.40 21.23
CA LEU A 588 -5.17 24.98 21.40
C LEU A 588 -4.19 24.26 22.36
N GLN A 589 -2.90 24.59 22.32
CA GLN A 589 -1.90 23.98 23.19
C GLN A 589 -2.21 24.15 24.69
N GLY A 590 -2.81 25.28 25.07
CA GLY A 590 -3.28 25.58 26.43
C GLY A 590 -4.72 25.15 26.72
N THR A 591 -5.53 24.90 25.69
CA THR A 591 -6.94 24.49 25.82
C THR A 591 -7.05 23.11 26.49
N LYS A 592 -7.97 23.00 27.46
CA LYS A 592 -8.30 21.73 28.12
C LYS A 592 -8.95 20.75 27.14
N PHE A 593 -8.50 19.51 27.21
CA PHE A 593 -8.94 18.43 26.33
C PHE A 593 -10.23 17.79 26.85
N GLU A 594 -11.25 17.75 25.99
CA GLU A 594 -12.45 16.94 26.17
C GLU A 594 -12.62 16.00 24.98
N CYS A 595 -13.07 14.77 25.23
CA CYS A 595 -13.41 13.85 24.16
C CYS A 595 -14.67 14.34 23.42
N ALA A 596 -14.54 14.67 22.13
CA ALA A 596 -15.62 15.22 21.32
C ALA A 596 -16.84 14.27 21.27
N LEU A 597 -16.58 12.96 21.18
CA LEU A 597 -17.57 11.87 21.19
C LEU A 597 -18.28 11.68 22.54
N GLY A 598 -17.81 12.34 23.61
CA GLY A 598 -18.39 12.28 24.96
C GLY A 598 -17.70 11.31 25.91
N GLN A 599 -18.29 11.16 27.09
CA GLN A 599 -17.66 10.57 28.29
C GLN A 599 -17.96 9.07 28.51
N SER A 600 -18.60 8.41 27.55
CA SER A 600 -18.96 6.99 27.67
C SER A 600 -17.73 6.10 27.73
N GLN A 601 -17.78 5.03 28.53
CA GLN A 601 -16.79 3.95 28.51
C GLN A 601 -17.25 2.74 27.67
N ASP A 602 -18.46 2.80 27.09
CA ASP A 602 -18.93 1.85 26.07
C ASP A 602 -18.60 2.38 24.66
N PRO A 603 -17.71 1.70 23.90
CA PRO A 603 -17.34 2.11 22.54
C PRO A 603 -18.52 2.12 21.55
N LYS A 604 -19.61 1.37 21.81
CA LYS A 604 -20.80 1.36 20.94
C LYS A 604 -21.58 2.66 21.04
N VAL A 605 -21.62 3.26 22.24
CA VAL A 605 -22.19 4.59 22.45
C VAL A 605 -21.33 5.65 21.75
N LEU A 606 -20.00 5.55 21.84
CA LEU A 606 -19.09 6.47 21.15
C LEU A 606 -19.16 6.32 19.61
N SER A 607 -19.29 5.09 19.10
CA SER A 607 -19.56 4.81 17.67
C SER A 607 -20.88 5.44 17.22
N THR A 608 -21.94 5.29 18.02
CA THR A 608 -23.25 5.90 17.76
C THR A 608 -23.18 7.43 17.77
N ASN A 609 -22.38 8.02 18.65
CA ASN A 609 -22.17 9.47 18.71
C ASN A 609 -21.36 9.97 17.51
N SER A 610 -20.35 9.21 17.06
CA SER A 610 -19.57 9.49 15.85
C SER A 610 -20.44 9.50 14.60
N ALA A 611 -21.25 8.45 14.38
CA ALA A 611 -22.15 8.37 13.24
C ALA A 611 -23.16 9.51 13.22
N LYS A 612 -23.78 9.83 14.37
CA LYS A 612 -24.71 10.96 14.48
C LYS A 612 -24.06 12.32 14.21
N LEU A 613 -22.79 12.48 14.59
CA LEU A 613 -22.03 13.71 14.36
C LEU A 613 -21.64 13.86 12.88
N LEU A 614 -21.32 12.77 12.19
CA LEU A 614 -21.13 12.77 10.74
C LEU A 614 -22.45 13.04 10.00
N GLN A 615 -23.56 12.43 10.44
CA GLN A 615 -24.88 12.57 9.82
C GLN A 615 -25.40 14.01 9.76
N THR A 616 -24.87 14.96 10.55
CA THR A 616 -25.22 16.39 10.40
C THR A 616 -24.70 17.01 9.10
N LEU A 617 -23.77 16.36 8.39
CA LEU A 617 -23.26 16.77 7.08
C LEU A 617 -24.02 16.17 5.90
N GLU A 618 -24.99 15.28 6.12
CA GLU A 618 -25.78 14.68 5.03
C GLU A 618 -26.82 15.65 4.43
N THR A 619 -27.16 16.73 5.12
CA THR A 619 -28.15 17.71 4.63
C THR A 619 -27.51 18.77 3.74
N GLY A 620 -27.80 18.74 2.44
CA GLY A 620 -27.51 19.86 1.53
C GLY A 620 -27.27 19.45 0.07
N GLY A 621 -27.25 20.45 -0.81
CA GLY A 621 -26.73 20.38 -2.16
C GLY A 621 -25.20 20.37 -2.25
N VAL A 622 -24.68 20.49 -3.47
CA VAL A 622 -23.22 20.60 -3.72
C VAL A 622 -22.73 21.92 -3.14
N ASN A 623 -21.63 21.88 -2.39
CA ASN A 623 -21.06 23.00 -1.61
C ASN A 623 -21.92 23.49 -0.43
N GLU A 624 -22.98 22.79 -0.02
CA GLU A 624 -23.78 23.14 1.18
C GLU A 624 -23.27 22.47 2.48
N GLY A 625 -22.04 21.93 2.46
CA GLY A 625 -21.36 21.38 3.64
C GLY A 625 -20.87 22.44 4.62
N LEU A 626 -20.13 22.01 5.66
CA LEU A 626 -19.62 22.91 6.70
C LEU A 626 -18.48 23.79 6.15
N PRO A 627 -18.46 25.13 6.40
CA PRO A 627 -17.41 26.01 5.91
C PRO A 627 -16.01 25.61 6.37
N THR A 628 -14.98 26.00 5.61
CA THR A 628 -13.57 25.84 5.99
C THR A 628 -12.78 27.11 5.68
N ALA A 629 -11.52 27.17 6.09
CA ALA A 629 -10.56 28.21 5.68
C ALA A 629 -10.14 28.12 4.19
N TYR A 630 -10.57 27.07 3.48
CA TYR A 630 -10.37 26.87 2.05
C TYR A 630 -11.65 27.22 1.26
N GLU A 631 -11.57 27.39 -0.06
CA GLU A 631 -12.74 27.67 -0.93
C GLU A 631 -13.78 26.53 -1.01
N ARG A 632 -13.52 25.38 -0.36
CA ARG A 632 -14.39 24.19 -0.39
C ARG A 632 -14.99 23.94 0.99
N ASN A 633 -16.26 23.57 1.00
CA ASN A 633 -16.97 23.19 2.22
C ASN A 633 -16.85 21.68 2.48
N LEU A 634 -16.73 21.28 3.75
CA LEU A 634 -16.60 19.88 4.18
C LEU A 634 -17.88 19.10 3.90
N SER A 635 -17.80 18.12 2.99
CA SER A 635 -18.87 17.17 2.74
C SER A 635 -18.89 16.01 3.75
N PHE A 636 -19.99 15.26 3.80
CA PHE A 636 -20.06 13.99 4.52
C PHE A 636 -19.02 12.96 4.02
N GLY A 637 -18.73 12.94 2.72
CA GLY A 637 -17.74 12.05 2.12
C GLY A 637 -16.31 12.42 2.53
N ASP A 638 -15.98 13.72 2.54
CA ASP A 638 -14.72 14.23 3.07
C ASP A 638 -14.57 13.91 4.56
N ALA A 639 -15.64 14.08 5.36
CA ALA A 639 -15.59 13.79 6.79
C ALA A 639 -15.38 12.29 7.11
N ARG A 640 -16.00 11.36 6.36
CA ARG A 640 -15.66 9.92 6.45
C ARG A 640 -14.20 9.67 6.04
N THR A 641 -13.71 10.38 5.02
CA THR A 641 -12.33 10.25 4.52
C THR A 641 -11.28 10.76 5.51
N GLY A 642 -11.52 11.91 6.15
CA GLY A 642 -10.66 12.44 7.21
C GLY A 642 -10.65 11.55 8.47
N PHE A 643 -11.77 10.92 8.78
CA PHE A 643 -11.84 9.85 9.78
C PHE A 643 -10.93 8.67 9.43
N PHE A 644 -11.00 8.15 8.19
CA PHE A 644 -10.13 7.07 7.77
C PHE A 644 -8.66 7.46 7.91
N GLN A 645 -8.25 8.63 7.40
CA GLN A 645 -6.89 9.15 7.51
C GLN A 645 -6.37 9.12 8.95
N ALA A 646 -7.14 9.69 9.89
CA ALA A 646 -6.69 9.79 11.27
C ALA A 646 -6.66 8.45 12.03
N LEU A 647 -7.35 7.42 11.52
CA LEU A 647 -7.27 6.07 12.10
C LEU A 647 -6.01 5.30 11.64
N TYR A 648 -5.25 5.77 10.64
CA TYR A 648 -4.00 5.10 10.23
C TYR A 648 -2.89 5.12 11.30
N SER A 649 -2.91 6.07 12.26
CA SER A 649 -1.89 6.19 13.31
C SER A 649 -2.42 6.90 14.57
N GLU A 650 -2.01 6.41 15.75
CA GLU A 650 -2.29 7.02 17.05
C GLU A 650 -1.79 8.48 17.16
N ASP A 651 -0.74 8.87 16.42
CA ASP A 651 -0.24 10.26 16.38
C ASP A 651 -1.30 11.25 15.81
N LEU A 652 -2.24 10.79 14.97
CA LEU A 652 -3.29 11.62 14.36
C LEU A 652 -4.57 11.73 15.22
N TRP A 653 -4.68 10.99 16.33
CA TRP A 653 -5.87 11.00 17.18
C TRP A 653 -6.11 12.35 17.87
N GLY A 654 -5.05 13.14 18.10
CA GLY A 654 -5.16 14.52 18.56
C GLY A 654 -5.89 15.40 17.53
N THR A 655 -5.39 15.40 16.28
CA THR A 655 -5.98 16.07 15.11
C THR A 655 -7.45 15.70 14.91
N LEU A 656 -7.77 14.40 15.02
CA LEU A 656 -9.15 13.90 14.87
C LEU A 656 -10.09 14.50 15.92
N ASN A 657 -9.69 14.56 17.20
CA ASN A 657 -10.56 15.12 18.21
C ASN A 657 -10.77 16.63 18.06
N VAL A 658 -9.81 17.37 17.50
CA VAL A 658 -10.01 18.78 17.12
C VAL A 658 -11.09 18.89 16.05
N GLY A 659 -10.91 18.22 14.90
CA GLY A 659 -11.91 18.24 13.82
C GLY A 659 -13.30 17.73 14.21
N LEU A 660 -13.39 16.83 15.19
CA LEU A 660 -14.66 16.39 15.79
C LEU A 660 -15.25 17.41 16.79
N ALA A 661 -14.43 18.19 17.48
CA ALA A 661 -14.91 19.30 18.31
C ALA A 661 -15.44 20.45 17.43
N ASP A 662 -14.77 20.77 16.33
CA ASP A 662 -15.16 21.83 15.38
C ASP A 662 -16.48 21.47 14.66
N LEU A 663 -16.59 20.23 14.18
CA LEU A 663 -17.81 19.67 13.60
C LEU A 663 -18.98 19.66 14.60
N LYS A 664 -18.70 19.40 15.89
CA LYS A 664 -19.68 19.42 16.98
C LYS A 664 -20.09 20.84 17.41
N ALA A 665 -19.22 21.83 17.21
CA ALA A 665 -19.55 23.24 17.31
C ALA A 665 -20.38 23.73 16.11
N GLY A 666 -20.28 23.05 14.96
CA GLY A 666 -21.03 23.37 13.74
C GLY A 666 -20.58 24.67 13.07
N ALA A 667 -19.31 25.05 13.24
CA ALA A 667 -18.77 26.34 12.80
C ALA A 667 -17.65 26.22 11.75
N ASP A 668 -16.81 25.19 11.82
CA ASP A 668 -15.63 25.02 10.97
C ASP A 668 -15.37 23.53 10.68
N GLY A 669 -15.01 23.21 9.43
CA GLY A 669 -14.62 21.87 8.97
C GLY A 669 -13.13 21.75 8.59
N THR A 670 -12.32 22.79 8.77
CA THR A 670 -10.95 22.91 8.24
C THR A 670 -10.04 21.74 8.61
N VAL A 671 -10.00 21.33 9.89
CA VAL A 671 -9.13 20.24 10.35
C VAL A 671 -9.57 18.87 9.79
N MET A 672 -10.88 18.65 9.64
CA MET A 672 -11.39 17.42 9.01
C MET A 672 -11.13 17.42 7.49
N MET A 673 -11.19 18.59 6.85
CA MET A 673 -10.83 18.75 5.43
C MET A 673 -9.33 18.56 5.20
N SER A 674 -8.45 19.00 6.12
CA SER A 674 -7.00 18.79 5.96
C SER A 674 -6.63 17.30 6.10
N LEU A 675 -7.32 16.55 6.96
CA LEU A 675 -7.24 15.08 7.01
C LEU A 675 -7.77 14.43 5.72
N ALA A 676 -8.88 14.92 5.15
CA ALA A 676 -9.42 14.41 3.90
C ALA A 676 -8.49 14.67 2.70
N ASP A 677 -7.87 15.85 2.62
CA ASP A 677 -6.88 16.19 1.58
C ASP A 677 -5.59 15.37 1.69
N GLN A 678 -5.10 15.11 2.92
CA GLN A 678 -3.98 14.20 3.16
C GLN A 678 -4.23 12.78 2.62
N TYR A 679 -5.44 12.22 2.83
CA TYR A 679 -5.80 10.91 2.29
C TYR A 679 -5.88 10.90 0.76
N ASN A 680 -6.41 11.99 0.18
CA ASN A 680 -6.57 12.12 -1.27
C ASN A 680 -5.25 12.47 -2.00
N ASP A 681 -4.18 12.76 -1.27
CA ASP A 681 -2.90 13.27 -1.79
C ASP A 681 -3.11 14.57 -2.62
N ARG A 682 -4.00 15.45 -2.10
CA ARG A 682 -4.32 16.77 -2.67
C ARG A 682 -3.51 17.84 -1.94
N ASP A 683 -2.70 18.58 -2.68
CA ASP A 683 -1.98 19.73 -2.13
C ASP A 683 -2.95 20.91 -1.87
N PRO A 684 -3.00 21.47 -0.65
CA PRO A 684 -3.98 22.49 -0.28
C PRO A 684 -3.65 23.89 -0.85
N GLN A 685 -2.42 24.13 -1.32
CA GLN A 685 -1.98 25.44 -1.82
C GLN A 685 -2.22 25.61 -3.33
N THR A 686 -2.08 24.52 -4.08
CA THR A 686 -2.22 24.47 -5.55
C THR A 686 -3.52 23.81 -6.00
N GLY A 687 -4.18 23.06 -5.11
CA GLY A 687 -5.37 22.26 -5.41
C GLY A 687 -5.10 20.98 -6.20
N HIS A 688 -3.85 20.66 -6.50
CA HIS A 688 -3.49 19.51 -7.33
C HIS A 688 -3.57 18.19 -6.56
N TYR A 689 -4.17 17.17 -7.19
CA TYR A 689 -4.14 15.79 -6.76
C TYR A 689 -2.96 15.05 -7.39
N ALA A 690 -2.05 14.53 -6.56
CA ALA A 690 -1.09 13.53 -7.02
C ALA A 690 -1.84 12.32 -7.65
N PRO A 691 -1.22 11.56 -8.57
CA PRO A 691 -1.89 10.47 -9.28
C PRO A 691 -2.22 9.24 -8.40
N MET A 692 -2.19 9.36 -7.08
CA MET A 692 -2.24 8.28 -6.10
C MET A 692 -3.54 7.45 -6.20
N LEU A 693 -4.71 8.05 -5.95
CA LEU A 693 -5.99 7.33 -6.03
C LEU A 693 -6.40 6.93 -7.46
N GLN A 694 -5.86 7.63 -8.46
CA GLN A 694 -6.04 7.30 -9.87
C GLN A 694 -5.24 6.04 -10.23
N ALA A 695 -4.01 5.92 -9.72
CA ALA A 695 -3.19 4.72 -9.79
C ALA A 695 -3.73 3.56 -8.94
N PHE A 696 -4.26 3.85 -7.73
CA PHE A 696 -4.95 2.87 -6.88
C PHE A 696 -6.02 2.12 -7.67
N THR A 697 -6.92 2.88 -8.32
CA THR A 697 -8.03 2.33 -9.10
C THR A 697 -7.52 1.55 -10.32
N ASN A 698 -6.62 2.16 -11.10
CA ASN A 698 -6.04 1.51 -12.28
C ASN A 698 -5.36 0.18 -11.96
N ILE A 699 -4.62 0.11 -10.83
CA ILE A 699 -3.87 -1.07 -10.43
C ILE A 699 -4.80 -2.12 -9.81
N ARG A 700 -5.65 -1.76 -8.83
CA ARG A 700 -6.58 -2.70 -8.18
C ARG A 700 -7.50 -3.39 -9.18
N CYS A 701 -8.12 -2.64 -10.08
CA CYS A 701 -9.02 -3.22 -11.07
C CYS A 701 -8.28 -4.08 -12.11
N THR A 702 -7.02 -3.77 -12.42
CA THR A 702 -6.17 -4.57 -13.31
C THR A 702 -5.67 -5.86 -12.65
N ASP A 703 -5.55 -5.88 -11.31
CA ASP A 703 -5.27 -7.10 -10.56
C ASP A 703 -6.52 -7.97 -10.40
N ALA A 704 -7.62 -7.39 -9.89
CA ALA A 704 -8.69 -8.14 -9.23
C ALA A 704 -10.03 -8.23 -9.99
N ASN A 705 -10.29 -7.46 -11.05
CA ASN A 705 -11.64 -7.38 -11.62
C ASN A 705 -12.21 -8.76 -12.06
N ASN A 706 -13.25 -9.23 -11.38
CA ASN A 706 -13.91 -10.50 -11.66
C ASN A 706 -15.15 -10.37 -12.58
N SER A 707 -15.58 -9.14 -12.91
CA SER A 707 -16.87 -8.85 -13.52
C SER A 707 -16.78 -8.15 -14.88
N ALA A 708 -17.80 -8.37 -15.72
CA ALA A 708 -17.97 -7.66 -17.01
C ALA A 708 -19.19 -6.73 -17.02
N ASN A 709 -19.92 -6.64 -15.91
CA ASN A 709 -21.08 -5.78 -15.71
C ASN A 709 -21.16 -5.33 -14.23
N PRO A 710 -21.82 -4.21 -13.92
CA PRO A 710 -22.26 -3.87 -12.57
C PRO A 710 -23.08 -4.97 -11.91
N ALA A 711 -22.93 -5.11 -10.58
CA ALA A 711 -23.82 -5.93 -9.77
C ALA A 711 -25.21 -5.26 -9.65
N PRO A 712 -26.30 -6.02 -9.48
CA PRO A 712 -27.64 -5.44 -9.34
C PRO A 712 -27.76 -4.57 -8.07
N ASP A 713 -28.54 -3.49 -8.14
CA ASP A 713 -28.72 -2.51 -7.06
C ASP A 713 -29.10 -3.17 -5.72
N ALA A 714 -29.91 -4.23 -5.75
CA ALA A 714 -30.29 -5.01 -4.56
C ALA A 714 -29.09 -5.70 -3.86
N HIS A 715 -28.05 -6.08 -4.62
CA HIS A 715 -26.78 -6.59 -4.09
C HIS A 715 -25.91 -5.46 -3.56
N LEU A 716 -25.80 -4.35 -4.29
CA LEU A 716 -25.04 -3.16 -3.85
C LEU A 716 -25.60 -2.59 -2.53
N ARG A 717 -26.93 -2.46 -2.42
CA ARG A 717 -27.64 -2.07 -1.18
C ARG A 717 -27.42 -3.05 -0.02
N LYS A 718 -27.13 -4.32 -0.30
CA LYS A 718 -26.81 -5.34 0.71
C LYS A 718 -25.35 -5.21 1.18
N LEU A 719 -24.41 -5.01 0.25
CA LEU A 719 -23.01 -4.73 0.56
C LEU A 719 -22.86 -3.48 1.44
N ALA A 720 -23.52 -2.38 1.06
CA ALA A 720 -23.49 -1.14 1.83
C ALA A 720 -23.95 -1.34 3.29
N LYS A 721 -25.03 -2.11 3.50
CA LYS A 721 -25.50 -2.47 4.85
C LYS A 721 -24.51 -3.34 5.61
N LEU A 722 -23.95 -4.37 4.99
CA LEU A 722 -22.94 -5.23 5.63
C LEU A 722 -21.67 -4.45 6.00
N TYR A 723 -21.32 -3.42 5.23
CA TYR A 723 -20.20 -2.53 5.52
C TYR A 723 -20.52 -1.54 6.67
N ASP A 724 -21.68 -0.88 6.65
CA ASP A 724 -22.10 0.01 7.76
C ASP A 724 -22.39 -0.80 9.06
N GLU A 725 -22.79 -2.07 8.97
CA GLU A 725 -22.89 -3.01 10.11
C GLU A 725 -21.52 -3.41 10.67
N ALA A 726 -20.49 -3.50 9.82
CA ALA A 726 -19.11 -3.76 10.21
C ALA A 726 -18.39 -2.51 10.74
N ALA A 727 -18.77 -1.32 10.26
CA ALA A 727 -18.17 -0.03 10.59
C ALA A 727 -19.17 1.02 11.12
N PRO A 728 -19.93 0.73 12.20
CA PRO A 728 -21.00 1.61 12.68
C PRO A 728 -20.55 3.00 13.14
N PHE A 729 -19.25 3.26 13.39
CA PHE A 729 -18.75 4.60 13.73
C PHE A 729 -18.94 5.66 12.63
N GLN A 730 -19.08 5.22 11.37
CA GLN A 730 -19.18 6.08 10.18
C GLN A 730 -20.51 5.93 9.42
N ALA A 731 -21.45 5.13 9.96
CA ALA A 731 -22.67 4.75 9.26
C ALA A 731 -23.53 5.96 8.84
N ALA A 732 -24.02 5.93 7.61
CA ALA A 732 -24.92 6.95 7.08
C ALA A 732 -26.38 6.75 7.57
N SER A 733 -27.24 7.77 7.42
CA SER A 733 -28.69 7.58 7.63
C SER A 733 -29.31 6.65 6.57
N GLN A 734 -28.69 6.56 5.38
CA GLN A 734 -29.05 5.62 4.33
C GLN A 734 -27.81 4.95 3.70
N ALA A 735 -27.82 3.61 3.69
CA ALA A 735 -26.79 2.78 3.08
C ALA A 735 -26.96 2.75 1.54
N LEU A 736 -26.25 3.64 0.84
CA LEU A 736 -26.29 3.78 -0.63
C LEU A 736 -25.63 2.59 -1.33
N GLY A 737 -26.38 1.88 -2.19
CA GLY A 737 -25.86 0.85 -3.07
C GLY A 737 -25.04 1.40 -4.24
N THR A 738 -23.77 1.73 -4.01
CA THR A 738 -22.85 2.26 -5.02
C THR A 738 -22.06 1.15 -5.74
N PRO A 739 -21.97 1.14 -7.09
CA PRO A 739 -21.11 0.21 -7.81
C PRO A 739 -19.63 0.60 -7.68
N ASP A 740 -18.75 -0.39 -7.62
CA ASP A 740 -17.29 -0.21 -7.61
C ASP A 740 -16.76 0.13 -9.02
N TYR A 741 -15.74 0.99 -9.12
CA TYR A 741 -15.06 1.35 -10.37
C TYR A 741 -14.66 0.12 -11.21
N CYS A 742 -14.21 -0.96 -10.57
CA CYS A 742 -13.77 -2.18 -11.24
C CYS A 742 -14.91 -2.91 -11.94
N GLN A 743 -16.18 -2.69 -11.56
CA GLN A 743 -17.34 -3.26 -12.26
C GLN A 743 -17.54 -2.67 -13.68
N PHE A 744 -16.85 -1.56 -13.98
CA PHE A 744 -16.79 -0.93 -15.30
C PHE A 744 -15.45 -1.17 -16.02
N TRP A 745 -14.57 -2.05 -15.50
CA TRP A 745 -13.29 -2.35 -16.14
C TRP A 745 -13.45 -3.26 -17.37
N ASN A 746 -12.94 -2.81 -18.52
CA ASN A 746 -13.14 -3.45 -19.83
C ASN A 746 -12.37 -4.78 -20.04
N PHE A 747 -11.89 -5.41 -18.96
CA PHE A 747 -11.19 -6.70 -18.98
C PHE A 747 -11.13 -7.35 -17.58
N THR A 748 -11.06 -8.68 -17.55
CA THR A 748 -10.84 -9.47 -16.33
C THR A 748 -9.43 -9.26 -15.76
N GLY A 749 -9.34 -9.22 -14.43
CA GLY A 749 -8.10 -9.09 -13.65
C GLY A 749 -7.00 -10.06 -14.08
N THR A 750 -5.77 -9.56 -14.00
CA THR A 750 -4.57 -10.22 -14.55
C THR A 750 -3.72 -10.92 -13.51
N LEU A 751 -4.00 -10.70 -12.22
CA LEU A 751 -3.22 -11.26 -11.11
C LEU A 751 -3.48 -12.77 -10.96
N PRO A 752 -2.45 -13.63 -11.02
CA PRO A 752 -2.63 -15.07 -10.78
C PRO A 752 -3.04 -15.37 -9.35
N GLN A 753 -3.94 -16.33 -9.19
CA GLN A 753 -4.38 -16.86 -7.90
C GLN A 753 -3.20 -17.31 -7.02
N ALA A 754 -3.25 -16.96 -5.74
CA ALA A 754 -2.23 -17.25 -4.73
C ALA A 754 -1.91 -18.75 -4.57
N GLU A 755 -0.67 -19.02 -4.18
CA GLU A 755 -0.13 -20.35 -3.92
C GLU A 755 0.75 -20.40 -2.67
N LYS A 756 1.02 -21.62 -2.19
CA LYS A 756 1.98 -21.87 -1.11
C LYS A 756 3.41 -21.74 -1.66
N LEU A 757 4.19 -20.81 -1.11
CA LEU A 757 5.59 -20.59 -1.47
C LEU A 757 6.52 -21.35 -0.52
N THR A 758 7.17 -22.41 -1.00
CA THR A 758 8.14 -23.20 -0.20
C THR A 758 9.59 -22.95 -0.60
N LYS A 759 9.84 -22.60 -1.86
CA LYS A 759 11.18 -22.45 -2.47
C LYS A 759 11.80 -21.05 -2.32
N VAL A 760 11.19 -20.20 -1.50
CA VAL A 760 11.69 -18.88 -1.14
C VAL A 760 12.35 -18.97 0.24
N PRO A 761 13.37 -18.14 0.55
CA PRO A 761 14.02 -18.12 1.87
C PRO A 761 13.04 -17.70 2.97
N ASN A 762 13.51 -17.57 4.22
CA ASN A 762 12.67 -16.99 5.28
C ASN A 762 12.23 -15.58 4.87
N VAL A 763 10.95 -15.27 5.08
CA VAL A 763 10.32 -13.97 4.84
C VAL A 763 9.82 -13.49 6.19
N LEU A 764 10.11 -12.23 6.53
CA LEU A 764 9.59 -11.59 7.73
C LEU A 764 8.27 -10.91 7.40
N VAL A 765 7.22 -11.29 8.11
CA VAL A 765 5.87 -10.73 8.02
C VAL A 765 5.62 -9.96 9.30
N VAL A 766 5.24 -8.70 9.22
CA VAL A 766 4.96 -7.81 10.35
C VAL A 766 3.48 -7.44 10.34
N SER A 767 2.82 -7.41 11.50
CA SER A 767 1.38 -7.18 11.58
C SER A 767 0.96 -6.64 12.95
N THR A 768 0.35 -5.45 12.95
CA THR A 768 -0.17 -4.75 14.14
C THR A 768 -1.50 -5.34 14.61
N SER A 769 -1.74 -5.37 15.93
CA SER A 769 -2.91 -6.01 16.54
C SER A 769 -4.25 -5.38 16.14
N HIS A 770 -4.28 -4.05 16.03
CA HIS A 770 -5.40 -3.25 15.55
C HIS A 770 -4.96 -2.42 14.33
N ASP A 771 -4.46 -3.08 13.28
CA ASP A 771 -4.20 -2.46 11.97
C ASP A 771 -5.55 -2.23 11.24
N PRO A 772 -5.93 -0.98 10.91
CA PRO A 772 -7.24 -0.69 10.32
C PRO A 772 -7.37 -1.15 8.86
N ALA A 773 -6.33 -0.92 8.07
CA ALA A 773 -6.37 -1.06 6.62
C ALA A 773 -5.98 -2.48 6.16
N THR A 774 -5.19 -3.19 6.96
CA THR A 774 -4.76 -4.57 6.74
C THR A 774 -4.90 -5.40 8.03
N PRO A 775 -6.14 -5.79 8.40
CA PRO A 775 -6.46 -6.39 9.69
C PRO A 775 -5.57 -7.58 10.06
N TYR A 776 -5.18 -7.63 11.33
CA TYR A 776 -4.14 -8.53 11.86
C TYR A 776 -4.19 -9.98 11.33
N ALA A 777 -5.39 -10.56 11.18
CA ALA A 777 -5.61 -11.91 10.68
C ALA A 777 -4.84 -12.25 9.37
N ALA A 778 -4.66 -11.29 8.47
CA ALA A 778 -3.94 -11.50 7.21
C ALA A 778 -2.45 -11.83 7.41
N GLY A 779 -1.81 -11.31 8.46
CA GLY A 779 -0.41 -11.58 8.81
C GLY A 779 -0.12 -13.04 9.12
N PRO A 780 -0.77 -13.67 10.13
CA PRO A 780 -0.72 -15.10 10.40
C PRO A 780 -1.12 -15.98 9.20
N LYS A 781 -2.06 -15.52 8.35
CA LYS A 781 -2.45 -16.23 7.12
C LYS A 781 -1.28 -16.32 6.15
N LEU A 782 -0.72 -15.17 5.74
CA LEU A 782 0.41 -15.09 4.81
C LEU A 782 1.66 -15.80 5.36
N ALA A 783 2.03 -15.56 6.62
CA ALA A 783 3.22 -16.13 7.24
C ALA A 783 3.24 -17.68 7.20
N ARG A 784 2.08 -18.34 7.24
CA ARG A 784 1.95 -19.81 7.12
C ARG A 784 1.83 -20.30 5.68
N MET A 785 1.38 -19.45 4.76
CA MET A 785 1.35 -19.76 3.32
C MET A 785 2.75 -19.81 2.71
N ILE A 786 3.70 -19.04 3.25
CA ILE A 786 5.08 -18.93 2.73
C ILE A 786 6.14 -19.63 3.60
N ASP A 787 5.72 -20.34 4.66
CA ASP A 787 6.59 -20.90 5.71
C ASP A 787 7.59 -19.84 6.21
N GLY A 788 7.09 -18.66 6.59
CA GLY A 788 7.87 -17.50 7.01
C GLY A 788 7.94 -17.32 8.52
N THR A 789 8.31 -16.11 8.94
CA THR A 789 8.30 -15.67 10.34
C THR A 789 7.31 -14.53 10.51
N LEU A 790 6.43 -14.63 11.48
CA LEU A 790 5.56 -13.53 11.90
C LEU A 790 6.19 -12.77 13.07
N LEU A 791 6.25 -11.45 12.95
CA LEU A 791 6.44 -10.49 14.02
C LEU A 791 5.08 -9.79 14.24
N SER A 792 4.38 -10.21 15.28
CA SER A 792 3.15 -9.56 15.72
C SER A 792 3.51 -8.37 16.60
N VAL A 793 2.85 -7.23 16.39
CA VAL A 793 3.06 -5.98 17.13
C VAL A 793 1.75 -5.58 17.81
N SER A 794 1.81 -5.02 19.02
CA SER A 794 0.66 -4.46 19.71
C SER A 794 0.55 -2.95 19.45
N GLY A 795 -0.64 -2.46 19.06
CA GLY A 795 -0.91 -1.05 18.78
C GLY A 795 -2.07 -0.85 17.82
N ALA A 796 -2.53 0.40 17.70
CA ALA A 796 -3.62 0.84 16.83
C ALA A 796 -3.11 1.73 15.69
N SER A 797 -2.31 1.13 14.80
CA SER A 797 -1.65 1.80 13.67
C SER A 797 -1.57 0.86 12.47
N HIS A 798 -1.68 1.42 11.27
CA HIS A 798 -1.35 0.71 10.05
C HIS A 798 0.18 0.57 9.94
N THR A 799 0.69 -0.65 9.74
CA THR A 799 2.13 -0.98 9.74
C THR A 799 2.84 -0.70 11.08
N SER A 800 4.16 -0.95 11.19
CA SER A 800 4.92 -0.74 12.44
C SER A 800 6.43 -0.47 12.29
N TYR A 801 7.07 -0.80 11.16
CA TYR A 801 8.50 -0.57 10.95
C TYR A 801 8.81 0.86 10.50
N ASN A 802 9.87 1.49 11.03
CA ASN A 802 10.12 2.94 11.03
C ASN A 802 9.22 3.77 11.98
N ALA A 803 8.29 3.16 12.74
CA ALA A 803 7.44 3.87 13.71
C ALA A 803 8.10 4.07 15.09
N GLU A 804 9.45 4.05 15.15
CA GLU A 804 10.27 4.14 16.38
C GLU A 804 10.04 3.01 17.41
N ILE A 805 9.29 1.98 17.02
CA ILE A 805 9.02 0.79 17.83
C ILE A 805 10.29 -0.08 17.84
N LYS A 806 11.16 0.15 18.83
CA LYS A 806 12.49 -0.47 18.90
C LYS A 806 12.50 -2.00 18.73
N CYS A 807 11.52 -2.72 19.25
CA CYS A 807 11.46 -4.18 19.10
C CYS A 807 11.11 -4.64 17.68
N VAL A 808 10.49 -3.78 16.86
CA VAL A 808 10.29 -3.96 15.42
C VAL A 808 11.55 -3.56 14.66
N ASP A 809 12.05 -2.33 14.87
CA ASP A 809 13.22 -1.81 14.16
C ASP A 809 14.47 -2.70 14.37
N ASP A 810 14.75 -3.14 15.60
CA ASP A 810 15.82 -4.10 15.89
C ASP A 810 15.63 -5.41 15.10
N THR A 811 14.41 -5.96 15.08
CA THR A 811 14.10 -7.24 14.45
C THR A 811 14.25 -7.16 12.93
N VAL A 812 13.69 -6.13 12.32
CA VAL A 812 13.71 -5.93 10.87
C VAL A 812 15.13 -5.62 10.38
N ASN A 813 15.88 -4.76 11.05
CA ASN A 813 17.27 -4.45 10.68
C ASN A 813 18.20 -5.68 10.81
N ASN A 814 18.05 -6.47 11.88
CA ASN A 814 18.82 -7.71 12.03
C ASN A 814 18.46 -8.72 10.94
N PHE A 815 17.18 -8.84 10.58
CA PHE A 815 16.72 -9.71 9.49
C PHE A 815 17.26 -9.24 8.12
N LEU A 816 17.14 -7.96 7.77
CA LEU A 816 17.66 -7.40 6.52
C LEU A 816 19.19 -7.50 6.41
N THR A 817 19.91 -7.34 7.51
CA THR A 817 21.39 -7.41 7.53
C THR A 817 21.90 -8.84 7.51
N SER A 818 21.31 -9.74 8.30
CA SER A 818 21.88 -11.07 8.61
C SER A 818 20.94 -12.25 8.33
N GLY A 819 19.62 -12.03 8.29
CA GLY A 819 18.59 -13.08 8.26
C GLY A 819 18.17 -13.59 9.63
N VAL A 820 18.71 -13.03 10.72
CA VAL A 820 18.38 -13.40 12.10
C VAL A 820 17.12 -12.68 12.58
N VAL A 821 16.28 -13.40 13.31
CA VAL A 821 15.11 -12.92 14.05
C VAL A 821 15.24 -13.30 15.54
N PRO A 822 14.48 -12.67 16.45
CA PRO A 822 14.30 -13.17 17.82
C PRO A 822 13.81 -14.62 17.86
N LYS A 823 13.91 -15.25 19.04
CA LYS A 823 13.28 -16.55 19.28
C LYS A 823 11.77 -16.37 19.42
N ASP A 824 11.01 -17.37 18.97
CA ASP A 824 9.57 -17.49 19.21
C ASP A 824 9.19 -17.21 20.68
N GLY A 825 8.27 -16.29 20.88
CA GLY A 825 7.86 -15.80 22.21
C GLY A 825 7.57 -14.30 22.24
N ASP A 826 7.28 -13.81 23.44
CA ASP A 826 6.97 -12.41 23.76
C ASP A 826 8.24 -11.64 24.19
N PHE A 827 8.41 -10.42 23.68
CA PHE A 827 9.60 -9.58 23.92
C PHE A 827 9.33 -8.09 23.63
N GLY A 828 10.33 -7.23 23.86
CA GLY A 828 10.13 -5.78 23.90
C GLY A 828 9.46 -5.34 25.20
N ASP A 829 8.99 -4.10 25.25
CA ASP A 829 8.44 -3.52 26.48
C ASP A 829 7.18 -4.24 26.95
N LYS A 830 7.02 -4.33 28.27
CA LYS A 830 5.87 -5.01 28.88
C LYS A 830 4.68 -4.06 28.95
N LEU A 831 3.53 -4.49 28.41
CA LEU A 831 2.32 -3.68 28.42
C LEU A 831 1.73 -3.61 29.85
N LYS A 832 1.13 -2.46 30.19
CA LYS A 832 0.45 -2.25 31.49
C LYS A 832 -0.82 -3.10 31.60
N THR A 833 -1.59 -3.11 30.52
CA THR A 833 -2.75 -3.98 30.27
C THR A 833 -2.38 -4.86 29.07
N PRO A 834 -2.55 -6.19 29.13
CA PRO A 834 -2.31 -7.04 27.97
C PRO A 834 -3.30 -6.74 26.85
N ASP A 835 -2.79 -6.61 25.63
CA ASP A 835 -3.57 -6.37 24.42
C ASP A 835 -4.04 -7.69 23.77
N THR A 836 -5.13 -7.68 23.01
CA THR A 836 -5.72 -8.87 22.37
C THR A 836 -6.36 -8.62 21.01
N THR A 837 -6.06 -9.48 20.04
CA THR A 837 -6.63 -9.47 18.68
C THR A 837 -7.03 -10.88 18.23
N LYS A 838 -7.50 -11.05 16.99
CA LYS A 838 -7.95 -12.32 16.39
C LYS A 838 -7.09 -12.77 15.21
N ASP A 839 -6.62 -14.02 15.23
CA ASP A 839 -6.04 -14.63 14.02
C ASP A 839 -7.14 -15.03 13.00
N ASP A 840 -6.72 -15.38 11.79
CA ASP A 840 -7.58 -15.85 10.67
C ASP A 840 -8.40 -17.13 10.97
N ARG A 841 -8.26 -17.70 12.16
CA ARG A 841 -8.97 -18.90 12.63
C ARG A 841 -9.85 -18.57 13.84
N GLY A 842 -10.00 -17.30 14.20
CA GLY A 842 -10.78 -16.80 15.33
C GLY A 842 -10.12 -16.99 16.70
N ASN A 843 -8.88 -17.49 16.76
CA ASN A 843 -8.17 -17.63 18.03
C ASN A 843 -7.82 -16.25 18.58
N THR A 844 -7.99 -16.05 19.88
CA THR A 844 -7.45 -14.87 20.55
C THR A 844 -5.92 -14.95 20.60
N VAL A 845 -5.25 -13.96 20.05
CA VAL A 845 -3.82 -13.70 20.29
C VAL A 845 -3.73 -12.66 21.40
N THR A 846 -2.86 -12.88 22.39
CA THR A 846 -2.65 -11.98 23.53
C THR A 846 -1.20 -11.51 23.58
N PHE A 847 -1.02 -10.22 23.88
CA PHE A 847 0.25 -9.52 23.97
C PHE A 847 0.51 -9.09 25.43
N PRO A 848 1.34 -9.80 26.20
CA PRO A 848 1.87 -9.28 27.47
C PRO A 848 3.00 -8.25 27.26
N ASN A 849 3.59 -8.24 26.05
CA ASN A 849 4.66 -7.36 25.62
C ASN A 849 4.37 -6.81 24.21
N LEU A 850 5.01 -5.70 23.86
CA LEU A 850 4.79 -4.93 22.64
C LEU A 850 5.06 -5.73 21.34
N CYS A 851 6.01 -6.67 21.36
CA CYS A 851 6.32 -7.53 20.22
C CYS A 851 6.20 -9.02 20.57
N LYS A 852 5.79 -9.83 19.60
CA LYS A 852 5.71 -11.30 19.69
C LYS A 852 6.19 -11.93 18.39
N VAL A 853 7.20 -12.80 18.44
CA VAL A 853 7.68 -13.54 17.25
C VAL A 853 7.11 -14.95 17.22
N LYS A 854 6.80 -15.44 16.02
CA LYS A 854 6.42 -16.82 15.73
C LYS A 854 6.91 -17.28 14.36
N THR A 855 7.79 -18.28 14.34
CA THR A 855 8.36 -18.85 13.11
C THR A 855 7.54 -20.06 12.66
N PHE A 856 7.10 -20.08 11.40
CA PHE A 856 6.34 -21.20 10.81
C PHE A 856 7.26 -22.11 9.95
N ARG A 857 8.56 -22.14 10.26
CA ARG A 857 9.63 -22.58 9.36
C ARG A 857 10.65 -23.50 10.05
N ASP A 858 10.23 -24.71 10.42
CA ASP A 858 11.10 -25.68 11.09
C ASP A 858 12.19 -26.26 10.16
N SER A 859 13.45 -25.99 10.47
CA SER A 859 14.60 -26.61 9.80
C SER A 859 14.71 -28.11 10.15
N ASP A 860 14.18 -28.98 9.29
CA ASP A 860 14.13 -30.44 9.50
C ASP A 860 15.10 -31.21 8.58
N PHE A 861 15.23 -32.51 8.82
CA PHE A 861 15.82 -33.51 7.93
C PHE A 861 15.10 -34.84 8.19
N VAL A 862 14.33 -35.34 7.22
CA VAL A 862 13.48 -36.53 7.37
C VAL A 862 13.88 -37.64 6.40
N THR A 863 13.56 -38.88 6.76
CA THR A 863 13.63 -40.05 5.87
C THR A 863 12.22 -40.61 5.65
N SER A 864 11.95 -41.17 4.47
CA SER A 864 10.64 -41.73 4.10
C SER A 864 10.28 -43.00 4.88
N THR A 865 11.22 -43.53 5.66
CA THR A 865 11.07 -44.70 6.52
C THR A 865 12.17 -44.70 7.59
N THR A 866 11.91 -45.37 8.71
CA THR A 866 12.91 -45.74 9.73
C THR A 866 13.36 -47.20 9.60
N LYS A 867 12.85 -47.94 8.60
CA LYS A 867 13.14 -49.37 8.35
C LYS A 867 13.33 -49.64 6.85
N ALA A 868 14.40 -50.33 6.46
CA ALA A 868 14.70 -50.70 5.07
C ALA A 868 15.49 -52.01 5.00
N LYS A 869 15.68 -52.60 3.82
CA LYS A 869 16.59 -53.73 3.55
C LYS A 869 17.78 -53.26 2.70
N ALA A 870 18.82 -54.09 2.60
CA ALA A 870 19.88 -53.84 1.62
C ALA A 870 19.31 -53.82 0.19
N LYS A 871 19.76 -52.86 -0.63
CA LYS A 871 19.22 -52.48 -1.96
C LYS A 871 17.88 -51.71 -1.97
N ASP A 872 17.19 -51.51 -0.85
CA ASP A 872 15.97 -50.68 -0.85
C ASP A 872 16.31 -49.21 -1.15
N LYS A 873 15.37 -48.50 -1.78
CA LYS A 873 15.43 -47.05 -1.96
C LYS A 873 14.77 -46.35 -0.77
N VAL A 874 15.51 -45.47 -0.11
CA VAL A 874 15.03 -44.63 1.01
C VAL A 874 14.96 -43.19 0.52
N GLY A 875 13.76 -42.61 0.54
CA GLY A 875 13.58 -41.18 0.30
C GLY A 875 14.07 -40.37 1.49
N PHE A 876 14.48 -39.14 1.25
CA PHE A 876 14.80 -38.17 2.29
C PHE A 876 14.38 -36.77 1.85
N ALA A 877 14.14 -35.90 2.82
CA ALA A 877 13.99 -34.47 2.58
C ALA A 877 14.78 -33.64 3.60
N VAL A 878 15.48 -32.64 3.11
CA VAL A 878 16.00 -31.51 3.87
C VAL A 878 14.98 -30.38 3.71
N LEU A 879 14.59 -29.73 4.82
CA LEU A 879 13.66 -28.61 4.82
C LEU A 879 14.31 -27.40 5.47
N HIS A 880 14.09 -26.22 4.88
CA HIS A 880 14.43 -24.91 5.44
C HIS A 880 15.83 -24.81 6.08
N ARG A 881 16.86 -25.24 5.35
CA ARG A 881 18.29 -25.01 5.69
C ARG A 881 18.84 -23.79 4.96
N ASP A 882 20.16 -23.66 4.91
CA ASP A 882 20.83 -22.63 4.13
C ASP A 882 20.39 -22.70 2.65
N SER A 883 20.05 -21.53 2.08
CA SER A 883 19.63 -21.40 0.68
C SER A 883 20.77 -21.75 -0.29
N GLU A 884 20.44 -22.48 -1.37
CA GLU A 884 21.36 -22.81 -2.47
C GLU A 884 22.67 -23.50 -2.04
N ALA A 885 22.67 -24.10 -0.85
CA ALA A 885 23.84 -24.66 -0.19
C ALA A 885 24.00 -26.16 -0.48
N LYS A 886 25.27 -26.61 -0.49
CA LYS A 886 25.63 -28.00 -0.77
C LYS A 886 25.64 -28.85 0.50
N TYR A 887 25.01 -30.02 0.41
CA TYR A 887 24.95 -31.01 1.48
C TYR A 887 25.27 -32.41 0.95
N THR A 888 25.63 -33.32 1.87
CA THR A 888 25.78 -34.75 1.56
C THR A 888 25.00 -35.62 2.53
N VAL A 889 24.45 -36.73 2.03
CA VAL A 889 23.77 -37.75 2.83
C VAL A 889 24.63 -39.03 2.87
N SER A 890 24.85 -39.52 4.08
CA SER A 890 25.72 -40.67 4.38
C SER A 890 25.04 -41.64 5.34
N LEU A 891 25.35 -42.94 5.23
CA LEU A 891 24.85 -43.98 6.14
C LEU A 891 25.97 -44.43 7.08
N THR A 892 25.71 -44.40 8.39
CA THR A 892 26.76 -44.57 9.42
C THR A 892 26.29 -45.48 10.56
N THR A 893 27.24 -46.03 11.32
CA THR A 893 26.98 -46.83 12.53
C THR A 893 27.49 -46.10 13.77
N GLY A 894 26.66 -46.01 14.81
CA GLY A 894 26.96 -45.29 16.05
C GLY A 894 26.03 -44.09 16.28
N SER A 895 26.04 -43.56 17.51
CA SER A 895 25.27 -42.37 17.87
C SER A 895 25.87 -41.11 17.21
N GLY A 896 25.05 -40.41 16.42
CA GLY A 896 25.46 -39.25 15.62
C GLY A 896 25.76 -37.96 16.40
N LYS A 897 26.39 -38.03 17.58
CA LYS A 897 26.86 -36.88 18.37
C LYS A 897 28.21 -37.21 19.02
N GLY A 898 29.27 -36.50 18.64
CA GLY A 898 30.57 -36.45 19.32
C GLY A 898 31.46 -37.70 19.29
N ALA A 899 30.89 -38.91 19.20
CA ALA A 899 31.65 -40.16 19.15
C ALA A 899 32.36 -40.36 17.80
N ALA A 900 33.47 -41.12 17.81
CA ALA A 900 34.25 -41.45 16.61
C ALA A 900 33.43 -42.32 15.64
N VAL A 901 32.82 -41.69 14.63
CA VAL A 901 31.97 -42.34 13.63
C VAL A 901 32.82 -43.23 12.72
N LYS A 902 32.87 -44.54 13.03
CA LYS A 902 33.36 -45.54 12.07
C LYS A 902 32.39 -45.61 10.89
N ALA A 903 32.82 -45.06 9.75
CA ALA A 903 32.08 -45.13 8.49
C ALA A 903 32.12 -46.57 7.93
N VAL A 904 31.17 -47.42 8.37
CA VAL A 904 31.08 -48.83 7.97
C VAL A 904 30.80 -49.01 6.47
N VAL A 905 30.25 -48.00 5.79
CA VAL A 905 30.23 -47.95 4.33
C VAL A 905 30.67 -46.57 3.87
N ASN A 906 31.75 -46.49 3.08
CA ASN A 906 32.28 -45.24 2.55
C ASN A 906 31.48 -44.74 1.32
N ALA A 907 30.15 -44.77 1.42
CA ALA A 907 29.24 -44.33 0.39
C ALA A 907 28.72 -42.92 0.73
N GLN A 908 29.19 -41.91 0.00
CA GLN A 908 28.35 -40.74 -0.28
C GLN A 908 27.17 -41.26 -1.11
N VAL A 909 25.98 -41.32 -0.51
CA VAL A 909 24.83 -41.97 -1.16
C VAL A 909 24.00 -40.98 -1.99
N ALA A 910 24.10 -39.69 -1.66
CA ALA A 910 23.77 -38.56 -2.51
C ALA A 910 24.58 -37.32 -2.08
N GLY A 911 25.02 -36.52 -3.05
CA GLY A 911 25.40 -35.12 -2.86
C GLY A 911 24.34 -34.25 -3.53
N MET A 912 23.99 -33.12 -2.91
CA MET A 912 22.88 -32.29 -3.36
C MET A 912 23.09 -30.80 -3.08
N THR A 913 22.31 -29.96 -3.76
CA THR A 913 22.13 -28.54 -3.45
C THR A 913 20.69 -28.30 -3.05
N THR A 914 20.45 -27.45 -2.05
CA THR A 914 19.09 -26.96 -1.72
C THR A 914 18.56 -25.98 -2.77
N ASP A 915 17.25 -25.79 -2.81
CA ASP A 915 16.62 -24.67 -3.50
C ASP A 915 16.81 -23.35 -2.72
N ASN A 916 16.28 -22.25 -3.26
CA ASN A 916 16.40 -20.93 -2.63
C ASN A 916 15.64 -20.81 -1.28
N GLY A 917 14.78 -21.78 -0.95
CA GLY A 917 14.12 -21.92 0.35
C GLY A 917 14.86 -22.83 1.33
N GLY A 918 16.01 -23.39 0.93
CA GLY A 918 16.78 -24.30 1.77
C GLY A 918 16.27 -25.73 1.77
N ASN A 919 15.46 -26.12 0.78
CA ASN A 919 14.85 -27.45 0.71
C ASN A 919 15.52 -28.34 -0.32
N HIS A 920 15.52 -29.66 -0.09
CA HIS A 920 15.87 -30.65 -1.09
C HIS A 920 15.17 -31.98 -0.80
N ALA A 921 14.50 -32.57 -1.80
CA ALA A 921 13.94 -33.91 -1.70
C ALA A 921 14.70 -34.86 -2.64
N GLY A 922 15.17 -35.98 -2.10
CA GLY A 922 16.01 -36.94 -2.84
C GLY A 922 15.76 -38.38 -2.42
N VAL A 923 16.45 -39.31 -3.09
CA VAL A 923 16.38 -40.75 -2.81
C VAL A 923 17.78 -41.32 -2.80
N PHE A 924 18.12 -42.08 -1.77
CA PHE A 924 19.35 -42.86 -1.71
C PHE A 924 19.05 -44.36 -1.69
N GLN A 925 19.99 -45.20 -2.14
CA GLN A 925 19.84 -46.65 -2.09
C GLN A 925 20.69 -47.24 -0.98
N VAL A 926 20.10 -48.08 -0.11
CA VAL A 926 20.84 -48.79 0.95
C VAL A 926 21.88 -49.72 0.28
N PRO A 927 23.19 -49.58 0.56
CA PRO A 927 24.22 -50.33 -0.15
C PRO A 927 24.01 -51.85 -0.09
N ALA A 928 24.28 -52.55 -1.19
CA ALA A 928 23.94 -53.98 -1.35
C ALA A 928 24.64 -54.94 -0.36
N LYS A 929 25.73 -54.49 0.29
CA LYS A 929 26.49 -55.25 1.31
C LYS A 929 26.19 -54.80 2.76
N THR A 930 25.19 -53.93 2.97
CA THR A 930 24.85 -53.44 4.32
C THR A 930 24.25 -54.57 5.16
N ALA A 931 24.86 -54.86 6.31
CA ALA A 931 24.36 -55.87 7.23
C ALA A 931 23.06 -55.43 7.93
N PRO A 932 22.23 -56.37 8.42
CA PRO A 932 21.11 -56.03 9.29
C PRO A 932 21.59 -55.43 10.61
N GLY A 933 20.97 -54.34 11.07
CA GLY A 933 21.41 -53.61 12.26
C GLY A 933 20.79 -52.21 12.37
N GLN A 934 21.24 -51.44 13.36
CA GLN A 934 20.84 -50.03 13.52
C GLN A 934 21.90 -49.11 12.92
N TYR A 935 21.43 -48.16 12.10
CA TYR A 935 22.26 -47.17 11.41
C TYR A 935 21.68 -45.76 11.64
N MET A 936 22.52 -44.75 11.44
CA MET A 936 22.11 -43.36 11.34
C MET A 936 22.32 -42.86 9.91
N VAL A 937 21.26 -42.35 9.30
CA VAL A 937 21.35 -41.50 8.10
C VAL A 937 21.78 -40.12 8.57
N VAL A 938 22.92 -39.63 8.09
CA VAL A 938 23.57 -38.40 8.55
C VAL A 938 23.65 -37.40 7.41
N LEU A 939 23.10 -36.20 7.65
CA LEU A 939 23.23 -35.01 6.82
C LEU A 939 24.49 -34.23 7.25
N LYS A 940 25.31 -33.86 6.26
CA LYS A 940 26.51 -33.05 6.46
C LYS A 940 26.53 -31.85 5.52
N ASP A 941 27.13 -30.75 5.96
CA ASP A 941 27.34 -29.55 5.16
C ASP A 941 28.46 -29.73 4.10
N ALA A 942 28.71 -28.69 3.31
CA ALA A 942 29.76 -28.66 2.29
C ALA A 942 31.20 -28.86 2.83
N ARG A 943 31.42 -28.65 4.14
CA ARG A 943 32.71 -28.87 4.84
C ARG A 943 32.79 -30.26 5.48
N GLY A 944 31.74 -31.08 5.38
CA GLY A 944 31.63 -32.37 6.03
C GLY A 944 31.25 -32.33 7.51
N ALA A 945 30.90 -31.15 8.05
CA ALA A 945 30.44 -30.99 9.42
C ALA A 945 29.06 -31.63 9.61
N PHE A 946 28.79 -32.16 10.80
CA PHE A 946 27.49 -32.75 11.13
C PHE A 946 26.40 -31.67 11.21
N VAL A 947 25.28 -31.90 10.52
CA VAL A 947 24.10 -31.00 10.56
C VAL A 947 22.92 -31.68 11.27
N ALA A 948 22.55 -32.88 10.84
CA ALA A 948 21.40 -33.61 11.38
C ALA A 948 21.54 -35.13 11.15
N SER A 949 20.73 -35.92 11.85
CA SER A 949 20.59 -37.35 11.55
C SER A 949 19.23 -37.94 11.90
N ARG A 950 18.89 -39.08 11.28
CA ARG A 950 17.69 -39.89 11.53
C ARG A 950 18.05 -41.39 11.60
N PRO A 951 17.40 -42.17 12.47
CA PRO A 951 17.67 -43.60 12.61
C PRO A 951 17.09 -44.42 11.46
N LEU A 952 17.82 -45.46 11.04
CA LEU A 952 17.40 -46.43 10.05
C LEU A 952 17.77 -47.84 10.50
N THR A 953 16.78 -48.66 10.79
CA THR A 953 16.96 -50.11 11.01
C THR A 953 17.06 -50.83 9.67
N VAL A 954 18.23 -51.39 9.37
CA VAL A 954 18.40 -52.29 8.21
C VAL A 954 17.95 -53.68 8.63
N GLN A 955 16.96 -54.23 7.93
CA GLN A 955 16.34 -55.52 8.19
C GLN A 955 17.04 -56.64 7.42
N LYS A 956 16.98 -57.86 7.98
CA LYS A 956 17.43 -59.07 7.29
C LYS A 956 16.55 -59.30 6.06
N THR A 957 17.16 -59.37 4.88
CA THR A 957 16.48 -59.77 3.65
C THR A 957 15.91 -61.18 3.86
N ALA A 958 14.59 -61.31 3.78
CA ALA A 958 13.95 -62.62 3.88
C ALA A 958 14.41 -63.49 2.71
N VAL A 959 14.95 -64.68 3.00
CA VAL A 959 15.16 -65.70 1.97
C VAL A 959 13.77 -66.11 1.48
N PRO A 960 13.49 -66.11 0.17
CA PRO A 960 12.20 -66.58 -0.33
C PRO A 960 12.02 -68.05 0.07
N SER A 961 10.96 -68.34 0.82
CA SER A 961 10.56 -69.71 1.15
C SER A 961 10.33 -70.46 -0.16
N LYS A 962 10.91 -71.67 -0.29
CA LYS A 962 10.72 -72.54 -1.46
C LYS A 962 9.23 -72.64 -1.82
N PRO A 963 8.86 -72.70 -3.12
CA PRO A 963 7.47 -72.92 -3.52
C PRO A 963 6.89 -74.15 -2.80
N LYS A 964 5.75 -73.97 -2.14
CA LYS A 964 5.03 -75.08 -1.51
C LYS A 964 4.46 -75.94 -2.65
N PRO A 965 4.68 -77.27 -2.68
CA PRO A 965 4.18 -78.11 -3.76
C PRO A 965 2.64 -78.05 -3.83
N PRO A 966 2.04 -78.22 -5.02
CA PRO A 966 0.61 -78.05 -5.22
C PRO A 966 -0.20 -79.03 -4.38
N VAL A 967 -1.17 -78.50 -3.63
CA VAL A 967 -2.08 -79.31 -2.81
C VAL A 967 -3.14 -79.93 -3.72
N VAL A 968 -3.09 -81.25 -3.90
CA VAL A 968 -4.10 -82.01 -4.64
C VAL A 968 -5.38 -82.09 -3.81
N HIS A 969 -6.39 -81.28 -4.14
CA HIS A 969 -7.71 -81.38 -3.54
C HIS A 969 -8.48 -82.60 -4.07
N LYS A 970 -8.81 -83.54 -3.17
CA LYS A 970 -9.81 -84.59 -3.45
C LYS A 970 -11.23 -84.01 -3.30
N PRO A 971 -12.19 -84.31 -4.19
CA PRO A 971 -13.56 -83.81 -4.10
C PRO A 971 -14.43 -84.66 -3.15
N LYS A 972 -15.31 -84.01 -2.36
CA LYS A 972 -16.45 -84.61 -1.63
C LYS A 972 -17.45 -83.50 -1.16
N PRO A 973 -18.68 -83.80 -0.70
CA PRO A 973 -19.87 -83.57 -1.56
C PRO A 973 -20.90 -82.53 -1.02
N LYS A 974 -21.97 -82.28 -1.80
CA LYS A 974 -23.18 -81.52 -1.39
C LYS A 974 -24.24 -82.46 -0.76
N PRO A 975 -24.93 -82.05 0.33
CA PRO A 975 -26.33 -81.58 0.27
C PRO A 975 -26.52 -80.18 0.96
N LYS A 976 -27.49 -79.30 0.66
CA LYS A 976 -28.99 -79.32 0.65
C LYS A 976 -29.64 -79.00 2.04
N PRO A 977 -30.87 -78.42 2.13
CA PRO A 977 -31.01 -77.07 2.74
C PRO A 977 -32.24 -76.81 3.66
N VAL A 978 -32.37 -75.55 4.13
CA VAL A 978 -33.57 -74.86 4.73
C VAL A 978 -33.97 -75.20 6.19
N ALA A 979 -34.10 -74.15 7.04
CA ALA A 979 -35.06 -74.00 8.15
C ALA A 979 -35.05 -72.54 8.69
N GLN A 980 -35.99 -72.15 9.57
CA GLN A 980 -36.30 -70.75 9.94
C GLN A 980 -36.57 -70.57 11.46
N ASN A 981 -36.43 -69.32 11.95
CA ASN A 981 -37.02 -68.70 13.18
C ASN A 981 -36.65 -69.28 14.57
N SER A 982 -36.43 -68.48 15.62
CA SER A 982 -37.47 -67.69 16.33
C SER A 982 -36.88 -66.86 17.51
N GLY A 983 -37.65 -65.91 18.07
CA GLY A 983 -37.32 -65.07 19.24
C GLY A 983 -36.80 -63.65 18.86
N GLU A 984 -37.52 -62.52 18.94
CA GLU A 984 -38.31 -61.85 20.00
C GLU A 984 -37.49 -60.88 20.91
N ASN A 985 -37.96 -59.65 21.25
CA ASN A 985 -39.06 -58.80 20.73
C ASN A 985 -38.89 -57.32 21.20
N LEU A 986 -39.74 -56.39 20.68
CA LEU A 986 -40.04 -55.01 21.16
C LEU A 986 -38.92 -53.93 21.03
N SER A 987 -39.21 -52.65 20.69
CA SER A 987 -40.44 -52.03 20.16
C SER A 987 -40.20 -50.68 19.43
N ASN A 988 -40.79 -50.54 18.23
CA ASN A 988 -41.62 -49.44 17.66
C ASN A 988 -41.57 -47.99 18.25
N THR A 989 -41.86 -46.90 17.49
CA THR A 989 -42.94 -46.72 16.47
C THR A 989 -42.65 -45.78 15.28
N GLY A 990 -43.06 -46.17 14.07
CA GLY A 990 -43.63 -45.31 12.99
C GLY A 990 -42.70 -44.41 12.14
N SER A 991 -43.06 -44.03 10.90
CA SER A 991 -44.11 -44.58 9.98
C SER A 991 -43.92 -44.12 8.51
N ASP A 992 -43.83 -45.09 7.59
CA ASP A 992 -44.25 -45.17 6.18
C ASP A 992 -44.38 -43.97 5.20
N SER A 993 -44.08 -44.31 3.91
CA SER A 993 -44.59 -43.74 2.65
C SER A 993 -44.14 -42.32 2.23
N ALA A 994 -44.00 -41.95 0.96
CA ALA A 994 -43.92 -42.64 -0.36
C ALA A 994 -43.29 -41.62 -1.36
N GLY A 995 -42.90 -41.89 -2.61
CA GLY A 995 -42.96 -43.04 -3.52
C GLY A 995 -42.84 -42.56 -4.99
N TRP A 996 -43.11 -43.46 -5.95
CA TRP A 996 -43.25 -43.24 -7.41
C TRP A 996 -41.99 -43.22 -8.31
N ILE A 997 -42.17 -43.86 -9.48
CA ILE A 997 -41.17 -44.13 -10.54
C ILE A 997 -41.89 -43.99 -11.89
N PHE A 998 -41.31 -43.25 -12.84
CA PHE A 998 -41.44 -43.39 -14.31
C PHE A 998 -40.34 -42.53 -14.98
N GLY A 999 -39.87 -42.78 -16.20
CA GLY A 999 -40.12 -43.93 -17.09
C GLY A 999 -39.86 -43.60 -18.57
N GLY A 1000 -38.75 -44.10 -19.14
CA GLY A 1000 -38.39 -43.92 -20.57
C GLY A 1000 -37.82 -42.53 -20.93
N ALA A 1001 -37.32 -42.27 -22.15
CA ALA A 1001 -36.78 -43.16 -23.19
C ALA A 1001 -36.01 -42.33 -24.25
N ALA A 1002 -35.10 -42.99 -24.99
CA ALA A 1002 -34.63 -42.78 -26.38
C ALA A 1002 -34.96 -41.49 -27.19
N ALA A 1003 -34.14 -41.01 -28.15
CA ALA A 1003 -32.77 -41.30 -28.61
C ALA A 1003 -32.39 -40.31 -29.78
N ILE A 1004 -31.45 -40.71 -30.66
CA ILE A 1004 -31.25 -40.25 -32.07
C ILE A 1004 -30.39 -38.98 -32.31
N LEU A 1005 -29.20 -39.22 -32.92
CA LEU A 1005 -28.49 -38.57 -34.06
C LEU A 1005 -28.54 -37.02 -34.22
N VAL A 1006 -27.55 -36.30 -34.76
CA VAL A 1006 -26.59 -36.48 -35.89
C VAL A 1006 -25.29 -35.68 -35.54
N GLY A 1007 -24.07 -35.90 -36.07
CA GLY A 1007 -23.54 -36.86 -37.05
C GLY A 1007 -22.61 -36.20 -38.10
N ALA A 1008 -21.37 -36.71 -38.21
CA ALA A 1008 -20.28 -36.32 -39.16
C ALA A 1008 -19.54 -34.97 -38.90
N GLY A 1009 -18.26 -34.82 -39.28
CA GLY A 1009 -17.30 -35.86 -39.70
C GLY A 1009 -16.07 -35.37 -40.50
N ALA A 1010 -15.13 -36.33 -40.71
CA ALA A 1010 -14.11 -36.41 -41.79
C ALA A 1010 -12.77 -35.66 -41.60
N LEU A 1011 -11.59 -36.19 -42.01
CA LEU A 1011 -11.16 -37.57 -42.34
C LEU A 1011 -9.61 -37.66 -42.38
N LEU A 1012 -9.02 -38.86 -42.17
CA LEU A 1012 -7.96 -39.51 -43.00
C LEU A 1012 -7.06 -40.51 -42.22
N VAL A 1013 -7.15 -41.80 -42.59
CA VAL A 1013 -6.08 -42.71 -43.07
C VAL A 1013 -4.72 -42.74 -42.30
N ALA A 1014 -4.15 -43.88 -41.85
CA ALA A 1014 -4.18 -45.24 -42.43
C ALA A 1014 -3.99 -46.44 -41.47
N ARG A 1015 -4.50 -47.61 -41.93
CA ARG A 1015 -3.98 -48.99 -41.85
C ARG A 1015 -3.55 -49.65 -40.50
N ARG A 1016 -4.32 -50.70 -40.16
CA ARG A 1016 -3.98 -51.85 -39.29
C ARG A 1016 -2.62 -52.50 -39.61
N ARG A 1017 -1.93 -53.03 -38.58
CA ARG A 1017 -1.75 -54.51 -38.40
C ARG A 1017 -1.21 -54.90 -37.00
N LYS A 1018 -1.59 -56.14 -36.61
CA LYS A 1018 -1.17 -57.01 -35.49
C LYS A 1018 0.11 -56.67 -34.69
N GLY A 1019 0.09 -57.04 -33.41
CA GLY A 1019 1.28 -57.51 -32.67
C GLY A 1019 1.13 -57.47 -31.16
N GLU A 1020 1.13 -58.62 -30.48
CA GLU A 1020 1.21 -58.71 -29.02
C GLU A 1020 2.62 -58.37 -28.50
N GLN A 1021 2.74 -57.59 -27.43
CA GLN A 1021 3.29 -58.03 -26.12
C GLN A 1021 3.53 -56.86 -25.14
N ASN A 1022 3.48 -57.21 -23.85
CA ASN A 1022 3.78 -56.41 -22.64
C ASN A 1022 2.82 -55.26 -22.30
#